data_AF-A0A1A8NS25-F1
#
_entry.id   AF-A0A1A8NS25-F1
#
_cell.length_a   1.000
_cell.length_b   1.000
_cell.length_c   1.000
_cell.angle_alpha   90.00
_cell.angle_beta   90.00
_cell.angle_gamma   90.00
#
_symmetry.space_group_name_H-M   'P 1'
#
loop_
_entity.id
_entity.type
_entity.pdbx_description
1 polymer ?
#
loop_
_entity_poly.entity_id
_entity_poly.type
_entity_poly.pdbx_seq_one_letter_code
_entity_poly.pdbx_strand_id
1 'polypeptide(L)'
;LMDLQGRYRKVQDWKPRVEVKEIVNELYQVDPNTEREILRIRKELQESKKQQTDLEKLIAEVNTDLDILRSEKPKVELKEVLQEVIKEERSPENEREIQRLSDQVNYLHSHYSSLEDKVRLFRAERDQLKAEKSKIETKLVNREVIKYEPDPLLEKEADRLRRNVREEAQLRRSIEEMVFDLQNKYLLLERQKPEEKVVVQEVVRLQKDPRQMLEHDRLGRSLDEELLSRRQLELELQQLRTRAEDKERIIRESDERQKRIIAESELRDIRLRITQLENAPPPVEESIIVEEVLKVERDPKLERMTSSLRSDLDIETSNILRIQRDIRNITMKLEILQKEKSGEKTVYKEVVRVEKDQAVEAERDRLREQVSQNRFARQDLEDELRHLNDKIHFLMSSKTTTSKEETLLVAKRDGLLREKDDLTREFRTLEVKKHDISLSFKQQSRLISERTQMGRQRSIKMESDIQRLESLILEEKDNIHQRDSTIRELLIYLQKEDIAETRTKETNVSTKITILDPETGKDMSPYDAYIGGLIDRQQYIHLEELECDWEEVTSLGPDGETSVLQDCKSGKQYSIKDAVKEGRLTEYDMKQYKEGKMPISEFALLVAGDEKKQPKFNSITSKSSPSVNSAFDISSATETYPIAGIMDTNTNSCFTIRSATLRKLIDPITAQRLLEAQAATGGVIDISNKRKHKVNKATLIGLVDESQVQRLLNAEKAFTGVEDPVNKDNLSVGEAVQKGWMPKDTAIRFMEAQHLTGGLVDPNSGRRVSILDAIGSKMIDNTILRELQNESLYVKDITDPITKEKINYKQAQERCKNDPVSGLPMLPASSSSNSFARF
;
A
#
# COMPACT_ATOMS: atom_id res chain seq x y z
N LEU A 1 50.13 42.69 40.30
CA LEU A 1 48.82 42.34 39.72
C LEU A 1 48.25 41.02 40.26
N MET A 2 49.00 39.92 40.28
CA MET A 2 48.54 38.64 40.87
C MET A 2 48.24 38.71 42.38
N ASP A 3 49.02 39.49 43.14
CA ASP A 3 48.83 39.60 44.59
C ASP A 3 47.66 40.52 45.01
N LEU A 4 47.21 41.39 44.09
CA LEU A 4 46.03 42.24 44.26
C LEU A 4 44.73 41.47 43.95
N GLN A 5 44.76 40.55 42.99
CA GLN A 5 43.64 39.63 42.69
C GLN A 5 43.41 38.62 43.83
N GLY A 6 44.47 38.16 44.50
CA GLY A 6 44.36 37.29 45.68
C GLY A 6 43.69 37.96 46.88
N ARG A 7 44.02 39.25 47.12
CA ARG A 7 43.39 40.04 48.19
C ARG A 7 41.96 40.46 47.84
N TYR A 8 41.66 40.73 46.58
CA TYR A 8 40.30 41.04 46.13
C TYR A 8 39.33 39.85 46.27
N ARG A 9 39.80 38.62 46.00
CA ARG A 9 39.01 37.40 46.24
C ARG A 9 38.71 37.17 47.73
N LYS A 10 39.70 37.35 48.61
CA LYS A 10 39.50 37.21 50.06
C LYS A 10 38.53 38.25 50.64
N VAL A 11 38.41 39.43 50.02
CA VAL A 11 37.44 40.47 50.40
C VAL A 11 36.04 40.20 49.81
N GLN A 12 35.93 39.50 48.67
CA GLN A 12 34.63 39.06 48.14
C GLN A 12 33.96 37.98 49.00
N ASP A 13 34.76 37.12 49.65
CA ASP A 13 34.25 36.08 50.56
C ASP A 13 33.74 36.65 51.90
N TRP A 14 34.03 37.92 52.21
CA TRP A 14 33.63 38.60 53.45
C TRP A 14 32.41 39.54 53.29
N LYS A 15 31.73 39.50 52.13
CA LYS A 15 30.44 40.18 51.99
C LYS A 15 29.31 39.26 52.49
N PRO A 16 28.58 39.63 53.55
CA PRO A 16 27.41 38.85 53.98
C PRO A 16 26.36 38.88 52.86
N ARG A 17 26.14 37.73 52.22
CA ARG A 17 24.99 37.51 51.34
C ARG A 17 23.76 37.32 52.24
N VAL A 18 23.00 38.39 52.42
CA VAL A 18 21.66 38.30 52.99
C VAL A 18 20.75 37.71 51.92
N GLU A 19 20.58 36.38 51.93
CA GLU A 19 19.49 35.72 51.22
C GLU A 19 18.20 35.95 52.01
N VAL A 20 17.38 36.90 51.56
CA VAL A 20 15.99 37.01 52.00
C VAL A 20 15.26 35.82 51.40
N LYS A 21 15.13 34.73 52.18
CA LYS A 21 14.20 33.65 51.89
C LYS A 21 12.86 34.04 52.48
N GLU A 22 11.92 34.40 51.61
CA GLU A 22 10.51 34.52 51.96
C GLU A 22 10.02 33.11 52.31
N ILE A 23 9.93 32.80 53.60
CA ILE A 23 9.35 31.55 54.09
C ILE A 23 7.84 31.77 54.11
N VAL A 24 7.15 31.33 53.06
CA VAL A 24 5.70 31.08 53.15
C VAL A 24 5.54 29.80 53.96
N ASN A 25 5.16 29.93 55.24
CA ASN A 25 4.77 28.79 56.06
C ASN A 25 3.37 28.33 55.63
N GLU A 26 3.29 27.55 54.56
CA GLU A 26 2.12 26.70 54.32
C GLU A 26 2.25 25.48 55.24
N LEU A 27 1.56 25.53 56.38
CA LEU A 27 1.42 24.37 57.27
C LEU A 27 0.47 23.35 56.59
N TYR A 28 1.02 22.50 55.74
CA TYR A 28 0.34 21.28 55.31
C TYR A 28 0.28 20.31 56.49
N GLN A 29 -0.86 20.26 57.17
CA GLN A 29 -1.13 19.21 58.14
C GLN A 29 -1.43 17.93 57.34
N VAL A 30 -0.45 17.02 57.28
CA VAL A 30 -0.64 15.72 56.65
C VAL A 30 -1.73 14.98 57.42
N ASP A 31 -2.71 14.44 56.70
CA ASP A 31 -3.83 13.71 57.30
C ASP A 31 -3.28 12.61 58.24
N PRO A 32 -3.74 12.49 59.50
CA PRO A 32 -3.14 11.61 60.50
C PRO A 32 -3.05 10.14 60.07
N ASN A 33 -3.93 9.71 59.17
CA ASN A 33 -3.92 8.37 58.59
C ASN A 33 -2.76 8.20 57.59
N THR A 34 -2.44 9.23 56.81
CA THR A 34 -1.33 9.22 55.87
C THR A 34 0.01 9.20 56.60
N GLU A 35 0.14 9.90 57.73
CA GLU A 35 1.34 9.81 58.58
C GLU A 35 1.52 8.41 59.19
N ARG A 36 0.43 7.77 59.64
CA ARG A 36 0.48 6.39 60.13
C ARG A 36 0.87 5.40 59.05
N GLU A 37 0.34 5.57 57.82
CA GLU A 37 0.69 4.71 56.69
C GLU A 37 2.15 4.89 56.28
N ILE A 38 2.66 6.13 56.27
CA ILE A 38 4.07 6.43 56.01
C ILE A 38 4.97 5.80 57.09
N LEU A 39 4.57 5.86 58.36
CA LEU A 39 5.31 5.20 59.45
C LEU A 39 5.30 3.68 59.32
N ARG A 40 4.16 3.10 58.93
CA ARG A 40 4.04 1.66 58.67
C ARG A 40 4.93 1.22 57.51
N ILE A 41 4.85 1.92 56.38
CA ILE A 41 5.66 1.64 55.19
C ILE A 41 7.15 1.83 55.49
N ARG A 42 7.54 2.84 56.28
CA ARG A 42 8.94 3.00 56.71
C ARG A 42 9.42 1.83 57.57
N LYS A 43 8.56 1.31 58.45
CA LYS A 43 8.88 0.15 59.29
C LYS A 43 9.00 -1.13 58.47
N GLU A 44 8.07 -1.36 57.54
CA GLU A 44 8.12 -2.49 56.59
C GLU A 44 9.34 -2.42 55.67
N LEU A 45 9.73 -1.22 55.22
CA LEU A 45 10.96 -0.99 54.45
C LEU A 45 12.21 -1.28 55.29
N GLN A 46 12.20 -0.93 56.57
CA GLN A 46 13.32 -1.17 57.48
C GLN A 46 13.46 -2.67 57.82
N GLU A 47 12.33 -3.38 58.01
CA GLU A 47 12.31 -4.83 58.18
C GLU A 47 12.78 -5.55 56.91
N SER A 48 12.31 -5.12 55.73
CA SER A 48 12.77 -5.66 54.44
C SER A 48 14.27 -5.43 54.22
N LYS A 49 14.80 -4.25 54.59
CA LYS A 49 16.24 -3.99 54.55
C LYS A 49 17.03 -4.91 55.47
N LYS A 50 16.51 -5.21 56.67
CA LYS A 50 17.16 -6.18 57.56
C LYS A 50 17.18 -7.59 56.96
N GLN A 51 16.05 -8.04 56.41
CA GLN A 51 15.97 -9.33 55.73
C GLN A 51 16.95 -9.43 54.55
N GLN A 52 17.08 -8.35 53.77
CA GLN A 52 18.06 -8.28 52.69
C GLN A 52 19.50 -8.40 53.21
N THR A 53 19.85 -7.70 54.29
CA THR A 53 21.19 -7.80 54.90
C THR A 53 21.47 -9.18 55.48
N ASP A 54 20.46 -9.89 55.99
CA ASP A 54 20.63 -11.23 56.54
C ASP A 54 20.78 -12.27 55.42
N LEU A 55 20.05 -12.12 54.32
CA LEU A 55 20.24 -12.93 53.10
C LEU A 55 21.62 -12.70 52.47
N GLU A 56 22.10 -11.45 52.43
CA GLU A 56 23.44 -11.14 51.93
C GLU A 56 24.53 -11.80 52.78
N LYS A 57 24.35 -11.88 54.11
CA LYS A 57 25.26 -12.62 55.00
C LYS A 57 25.23 -14.13 54.75
N LEU A 58 24.04 -14.73 54.62
CA LEU A 58 23.89 -16.16 54.30
C LEU A 58 24.55 -16.52 52.95
N ILE A 59 24.40 -15.65 51.94
CA ILE A 59 25.05 -15.83 50.65
C ILE A 59 26.58 -15.74 50.80
N ALA A 60 27.09 -14.83 51.63
CA ALA A 60 28.51 -14.74 51.92
C ALA A 60 29.05 -16.01 52.62
N GLU A 61 28.32 -16.55 53.61
CA GLU A 61 28.68 -17.80 54.30
C GLU A 61 28.71 -19.01 53.34
N VAL A 62 27.68 -19.17 52.51
CA VAL A 62 27.63 -20.26 51.52
C VAL A 62 28.75 -20.14 50.49
N ASN A 63 29.10 -18.91 50.07
CA ASN A 63 30.21 -18.71 49.16
C ASN A 63 31.56 -19.04 49.82
N THR A 64 31.74 -18.72 51.11
CA THR A 64 32.94 -19.14 51.83
C THR A 64 33.03 -20.65 51.98
N ASP A 65 31.92 -21.33 52.25
CA ASP A 65 31.89 -22.81 52.33
C ASP A 65 32.19 -23.46 50.97
N LEU A 66 31.68 -22.88 49.88
CA LEU A 66 32.00 -23.34 48.53
C LEU A 66 33.47 -23.12 48.17
N ASP A 67 34.07 -22.00 48.59
CA ASP A 67 35.50 -21.76 48.37
C ASP A 67 36.38 -22.69 49.20
N ILE A 68 35.94 -23.04 50.42
CA ILE A 68 36.59 -24.08 51.25
C ILE A 68 36.51 -25.44 50.55
N LEU A 69 35.33 -25.87 50.10
CA LEU A 69 35.14 -27.14 49.39
C LEU A 69 35.90 -27.20 48.06
N ARG A 70 36.04 -26.07 47.36
CA ARG A 70 36.84 -25.98 46.13
C ARG A 70 38.35 -25.99 46.37
N SER A 71 38.80 -25.60 47.56
CA SER A 71 40.22 -25.59 47.93
C SER A 71 40.70 -26.91 48.56
N GLU A 72 39.79 -27.82 48.94
CA GLU A 72 40.13 -29.19 49.31
C GLU A 72 40.53 -30.02 48.08
N LYS A 73 41.79 -30.50 48.04
CA LYS A 73 42.26 -31.43 47.01
C LYS A 73 41.76 -32.86 47.30
N PRO A 74 41.47 -33.69 46.28
CA PRO A 74 40.99 -35.05 46.47
C PRO A 74 42.04 -35.93 47.15
N LYS A 75 41.63 -36.68 48.17
CA LYS A 75 42.49 -37.64 48.89
C LYS A 75 42.83 -38.82 47.97
N VAL A 76 44.13 -39.08 47.80
CA VAL A 76 44.68 -40.23 47.07
C VAL A 76 45.03 -41.31 48.09
N GLU A 77 44.36 -42.46 48.03
CA GLU A 77 44.80 -43.69 48.71
C GLU A 77 45.74 -44.46 47.77
N LEU A 78 46.99 -44.65 48.21
CA LEU A 78 47.99 -45.46 47.51
C LEU A 78 47.81 -46.94 47.85
N LYS A 79 47.62 -47.79 46.83
CA LYS A 79 47.76 -49.25 46.95
C LYS A 79 48.69 -49.73 45.83
N GLU A 80 49.78 -50.38 46.24
CA GLU A 80 50.88 -50.82 45.38
C GLU A 80 50.42 -51.85 44.34
N VAL A 81 50.89 -51.68 43.10
CA VAL A 81 50.62 -52.56 41.97
C VAL A 81 51.77 -53.57 41.85
N LEU A 82 51.44 -54.85 42.07
CA LEU A 82 52.05 -55.98 41.35
C LEU A 82 50.90 -56.80 40.73
N GLN A 83 51.12 -57.18 39.47
CA GLN A 83 50.14 -57.51 38.45
C GLN A 83 49.53 -58.92 38.59
N GLU A 84 48.21 -59.02 38.79
CA GLU A 84 47.41 -60.20 38.42
C GLU A 84 46.08 -59.75 37.79
N VAL A 85 45.76 -60.34 36.64
CA VAL A 85 44.58 -60.05 35.82
C VAL A 85 43.34 -60.61 36.52
N ILE A 86 42.39 -59.74 36.91
CA ILE A 86 41.05 -60.16 37.34
C ILE A 86 40.05 -59.78 36.24
N LYS A 87 39.48 -60.80 35.60
CA LYS A 87 38.25 -60.67 34.79
C LYS A 87 37.11 -60.38 35.75
N GLU A 88 36.44 -59.25 35.57
CA GLU A 88 35.20 -58.94 36.27
C GLU A 88 34.07 -59.75 35.62
N GLU A 89 33.79 -60.94 36.14
CA GLU A 89 32.54 -61.65 35.83
C GLU A 89 31.41 -60.89 36.53
N ARG A 90 30.52 -60.29 35.73
CA ARG A 90 29.23 -59.80 36.25
C ARG A 90 28.50 -60.99 36.85
N SER A 91 27.93 -60.83 38.05
CA SER A 91 27.20 -61.91 38.70
C SER A 91 26.11 -62.46 37.75
N PRO A 92 25.93 -63.79 37.66
CA PRO A 92 24.98 -64.40 36.74
C PRO A 92 23.53 -63.97 37.00
N GLU A 93 23.24 -63.47 38.19
CA GLU A 93 21.94 -62.90 38.55
C GLU A 93 21.72 -61.53 37.90
N ASN A 94 22.75 -60.66 37.86
CA ASN A 94 22.65 -59.36 37.21
C ASN A 94 22.54 -59.49 35.69
N GLU A 95 23.21 -60.47 35.09
CA GLU A 95 23.06 -60.76 33.66
C GLU A 95 21.65 -61.30 33.35
N ARG A 96 21.10 -62.16 34.20
CA ARG A 96 19.71 -62.65 34.06
C ARG A 96 18.69 -61.53 34.23
N GLU A 97 18.91 -60.60 35.17
CA GLU A 97 18.01 -59.46 35.38
C GLU A 97 18.04 -58.50 34.19
N ILE A 98 19.23 -58.20 33.67
CA ILE A 98 19.40 -57.37 32.47
C ILE A 98 18.79 -58.06 31.25
N GLN A 99 18.97 -59.37 31.10
CA GLN A 99 18.39 -60.13 29.99
C GLN A 99 16.86 -60.16 30.09
N ARG A 100 16.29 -60.36 31.29
CA ARG A 100 14.85 -60.29 31.54
C ARG A 100 14.28 -58.91 31.22
N LEU A 101 14.95 -57.83 31.64
CA LEU A 101 14.52 -56.46 31.34
C LEU A 101 14.65 -56.16 29.84
N SER A 102 15.71 -56.65 29.19
CA SER A 102 15.89 -56.52 27.74
C SER A 102 14.80 -57.24 26.97
N ASP A 103 14.45 -58.47 27.38
CA ASP A 103 13.36 -59.25 26.78
C ASP A 103 12.00 -58.56 26.99
N GLN A 104 11.77 -57.95 28.15
CA GLN A 104 10.54 -57.20 28.43
C GLN A 104 10.44 -55.93 27.57
N VAL A 105 11.54 -55.22 27.36
CA VAL A 105 11.60 -54.06 26.46
C VAL A 105 11.38 -54.49 25.01
N ASN A 106 11.99 -55.59 24.58
CA ASN A 106 11.82 -56.13 23.23
C ASN A 106 10.37 -56.59 22.98
N TYR A 107 9.74 -57.22 23.98
CA TYR A 107 8.33 -57.59 23.92
C TYR A 107 7.43 -56.35 23.77
N LEU A 108 7.62 -55.33 24.61
CA LEU A 108 6.84 -54.10 24.54
C LEU A 108 7.04 -53.36 23.21
N HIS A 109 8.27 -53.32 22.69
CA HIS A 109 8.59 -52.72 21.41
C HIS A 109 7.91 -53.46 20.25
N SER A 110 7.95 -54.80 20.25
CA SER A 110 7.27 -55.61 19.23
C SER A 110 5.75 -55.46 19.30
N HIS A 111 5.18 -55.34 20.51
CA HIS A 111 3.75 -55.13 20.70
C HIS A 111 3.31 -53.75 20.22
N TYR A 112 4.08 -52.71 20.53
CA TYR A 112 3.83 -51.35 20.04
C TYR A 112 3.90 -51.28 18.51
N SER A 113 4.94 -51.86 17.91
CA SER A 113 5.09 -51.91 16.45
C SER A 113 3.94 -52.67 15.79
N SER A 114 3.49 -53.79 16.37
CA SER A 114 2.31 -54.52 15.88
C SER A 114 1.02 -53.71 15.99
N LEU A 115 0.86 -52.92 17.06
CA LEU A 115 -0.30 -52.06 17.26
C LEU A 115 -0.30 -50.89 16.26
N GLU A 116 0.87 -50.32 16.00
CA GLU A 116 1.05 -49.27 15.00
C GLU A 116 0.75 -49.78 13.57
N ASP A 117 1.12 -51.02 13.26
CA ASP A 117 0.77 -51.68 12.00
C ASP A 117 -0.74 -51.91 11.87
N LYS A 118 -1.42 -52.35 12.95
CA LYS A 118 -2.89 -52.47 12.96
C LYS A 118 -3.57 -51.12 12.75
N VAL A 119 -3.06 -50.04 13.35
CA VAL A 119 -3.59 -48.68 13.14
C VAL A 119 -3.40 -48.25 11.69
N ARG A 120 -2.26 -48.55 11.07
CA ARG A 120 -2.03 -48.29 9.63
C ARG A 120 -3.01 -49.07 8.75
N LEU A 121 -3.25 -50.34 9.05
CA LEU A 121 -4.23 -51.17 8.33
C LEU A 121 -5.65 -50.61 8.47
N PHE A 122 -6.12 -50.30 9.68
CA PHE A 122 -7.46 -49.72 9.89
C PHE A 122 -7.62 -48.35 9.23
N ARG A 123 -6.55 -47.55 9.15
CA ARG A 123 -6.59 -46.28 8.40
C ARG A 123 -6.75 -46.53 6.90
N ALA A 124 -6.02 -47.49 6.34
CA ALA A 124 -6.12 -47.88 4.95
C ALA A 124 -7.52 -48.44 4.62
N GLU A 125 -8.07 -49.31 5.46
CA GLU A 125 -9.45 -49.81 5.33
C GLU A 125 -10.47 -48.67 5.43
N ARG A 126 -10.30 -47.74 6.36
CA ARG A 126 -11.18 -46.56 6.50
C ARG A 126 -11.13 -45.68 5.25
N ASP A 127 -9.97 -45.53 4.62
CA ASP A 127 -9.81 -44.74 3.40
C ASP A 127 -10.33 -45.48 2.17
N GLN A 128 -10.19 -46.81 2.13
CA GLN A 128 -10.80 -47.67 1.12
C GLN A 128 -12.33 -47.67 1.22
N LEU A 129 -12.89 -47.79 2.42
CA LEU A 129 -14.33 -47.66 2.69
C LEU A 129 -14.87 -46.27 2.34
N LYS A 130 -14.07 -45.21 2.51
CA LYS A 130 -14.43 -43.86 2.04
C LYS A 130 -14.50 -43.79 0.52
N ALA A 131 -13.56 -44.42 -0.18
CA ALA A 131 -13.53 -44.48 -1.64
C ALA A 131 -14.61 -45.41 -2.22
N GLU A 132 -15.02 -46.43 -1.49
CA GLU A 132 -16.14 -47.30 -1.86
C GLU A 132 -17.49 -46.62 -1.59
N LYS A 133 -17.62 -45.87 -0.49
CA LYS A 133 -18.82 -45.05 -0.20
C LYS A 133 -19.07 -43.95 -1.22
N SER A 134 -18.05 -43.45 -1.91
CA SER A 134 -18.21 -42.46 -2.98
C SER A 134 -18.61 -43.07 -4.34
N LYS A 135 -18.74 -44.40 -4.45
CA LYS A 135 -19.08 -45.14 -5.68
C LYS A 135 -20.50 -45.69 -5.76
N ILE A 136 -21.38 -45.40 -4.79
CA ILE A 136 -22.74 -45.97 -4.76
C ILE A 136 -23.74 -44.90 -5.19
N GLU A 137 -24.28 -45.04 -6.42
CA GLU A 137 -25.54 -44.40 -6.84
C GLU A 137 -26.69 -45.00 -6.00
N THR A 138 -27.32 -44.18 -5.16
CA THR A 138 -28.36 -44.62 -4.24
C THR A 138 -29.73 -44.66 -4.93
N LYS A 139 -30.25 -45.87 -5.20
CA LYS A 139 -31.71 -46.11 -5.25
C LYS A 139 -32.18 -46.42 -3.84
N LEU A 140 -33.00 -45.51 -3.31
CA LEU A 140 -33.44 -45.49 -1.92
C LEU A 140 -34.73 -46.31 -1.73
N VAL A 141 -34.63 -47.41 -1.01
CA VAL A 141 -35.74 -47.96 -0.20
C VAL A 141 -35.11 -48.56 1.04
N ASN A 142 -35.45 -48.03 2.22
CA ASN A 142 -35.59 -48.83 3.45
C ASN A 142 -36.36 -48.05 4.51
N ARG A 143 -37.27 -48.76 5.16
CA ARG A 143 -38.18 -48.29 6.20
C ARG A 143 -37.67 -48.84 7.53
N GLU A 144 -36.99 -48.01 8.30
CA GLU A 144 -36.76 -48.24 9.73
C GLU A 144 -37.08 -46.95 10.49
N VAL A 145 -38.03 -47.07 11.41
CA VAL A 145 -38.60 -45.98 12.20
C VAL A 145 -37.79 -45.86 13.48
N ILE A 146 -36.97 -44.80 13.57
CA ILE A 146 -36.48 -44.30 14.85
C ILE A 146 -37.33 -43.08 15.19
N LYS A 147 -38.25 -43.23 16.14
CA LYS A 147 -39.05 -42.12 16.67
C LYS A 147 -38.16 -41.30 17.61
N TYR A 148 -37.67 -40.16 17.12
CA TYR A 148 -37.23 -39.07 17.97
C TYR A 148 -38.49 -38.33 18.45
N GLU A 149 -38.74 -38.28 19.75
CA GLU A 149 -39.62 -37.26 20.33
C GLU A 149 -38.79 -35.98 20.51
N PRO A 150 -39.05 -34.92 19.74
CA PRO A 150 -38.34 -33.66 19.91
C PRO A 150 -38.78 -32.99 21.21
N ASP A 151 -37.80 -32.50 21.97
CA ASP A 151 -38.03 -31.69 23.16
C ASP A 151 -38.83 -30.42 22.78
N PRO A 152 -40.05 -30.22 23.30
CA PRO A 152 -40.95 -29.15 22.86
C PRO A 152 -40.43 -27.74 23.15
N LEU A 153 -39.43 -27.59 24.02
CA LEU A 153 -38.77 -26.30 24.27
C LEU A 153 -37.75 -25.98 23.17
N LEU A 154 -36.99 -26.98 22.72
CA LEU A 154 -35.98 -26.82 21.67
C LEU A 154 -36.63 -26.55 20.30
N GLU A 155 -37.77 -27.19 20.01
CA GLU A 155 -38.55 -26.93 18.80
C GLU A 155 -39.09 -25.48 18.78
N LYS A 156 -39.55 -24.96 19.93
CA LYS A 156 -40.05 -23.59 20.05
C LYS A 156 -38.94 -22.54 19.87
N GLU A 157 -37.74 -22.79 20.39
CA GLU A 157 -36.59 -21.92 20.16
C GLU A 157 -36.10 -21.99 18.72
N ALA A 158 -36.01 -23.18 18.14
CA ALA A 158 -35.67 -23.36 16.73
C ALA A 158 -36.66 -22.63 15.81
N ASP A 159 -37.96 -22.68 16.11
CA ASP A 159 -38.99 -21.96 15.36
C ASP A 159 -38.94 -20.45 15.58
N ARG A 160 -38.55 -19.98 16.77
CA ARG A 160 -38.29 -18.56 17.01
C ARG A 160 -37.10 -18.07 16.20
N LEU A 161 -36.00 -18.81 16.18
CA LEU A 161 -34.81 -18.48 15.39
C LEU A 161 -35.10 -18.53 13.89
N ARG A 162 -35.86 -19.53 13.42
CA ARG A 162 -36.31 -19.61 12.02
C ARG A 162 -37.20 -18.43 11.63
N ARG A 163 -38.05 -17.93 12.54
CA ARG A 163 -38.84 -16.71 12.30
C ARG A 163 -37.96 -15.47 12.22
N ASN A 164 -37.06 -15.27 13.18
CA ASN A 164 -36.13 -14.14 13.18
C ASN A 164 -35.28 -14.09 11.90
N VAL A 165 -34.74 -15.24 11.47
CA VAL A 165 -33.94 -15.33 10.23
C VAL A 165 -34.78 -15.00 8.99
N ARG A 166 -36.06 -15.39 8.95
CA ARG A 166 -36.96 -15.03 7.84
C ARG A 166 -37.28 -13.53 7.83
N GLU A 167 -37.53 -12.94 9.00
CA GLU A 167 -37.80 -11.51 9.15
C GLU A 167 -36.57 -10.67 8.79
N GLU A 168 -35.38 -11.07 9.24
CA GLU A 168 -34.12 -10.40 8.91
C GLU A 168 -33.80 -10.52 7.41
N ALA A 169 -34.07 -11.68 6.79
CA ALA A 169 -33.93 -11.86 5.36
C ALA A 169 -34.93 -11.01 4.55
N GLN A 170 -36.15 -10.78 5.07
CA GLN A 170 -37.14 -9.89 4.44
C GLN A 170 -36.74 -8.41 4.57
N LEU A 171 -36.27 -7.99 5.74
CA LEU A 171 -35.76 -6.63 5.96
C LEU A 171 -34.58 -6.32 5.05
N ARG A 172 -33.65 -7.28 4.90
CA ARG A 172 -32.52 -7.14 3.99
C ARG A 172 -32.97 -6.96 2.54
N ARG A 173 -33.96 -7.73 2.06
CA ARG A 173 -34.51 -7.55 0.71
C ARG A 173 -35.15 -6.18 0.54
N SER A 174 -35.92 -5.71 1.51
CA SER A 174 -36.54 -4.38 1.46
C SER A 174 -35.51 -3.25 1.42
N ILE A 175 -34.40 -3.38 2.17
CA ILE A 175 -33.30 -2.42 2.11
C ILE A 175 -32.59 -2.47 0.75
N GLU A 176 -32.33 -3.66 0.21
CA GLU A 176 -31.73 -3.84 -1.11
C GLU A 176 -32.61 -3.23 -2.22
N GLU A 177 -33.93 -3.37 -2.14
CA GLU A 177 -34.90 -2.71 -3.04
C GLU A 177 -34.83 -1.18 -2.91
N MET A 178 -34.84 -0.62 -1.69
CA MET A 178 -34.72 0.84 -1.48
C MET A 178 -33.39 1.40 -2.01
N VAL A 179 -32.29 0.66 -1.85
CA VAL A 179 -30.97 1.06 -2.36
C VAL A 179 -30.97 1.07 -3.89
N PHE A 180 -31.57 0.05 -4.52
CA PHE A 180 -31.71 -0.02 -5.97
C PHE A 180 -32.54 1.16 -6.52
N ASP A 181 -33.65 1.50 -5.86
CA ASP A 181 -34.48 2.65 -6.24
C ASP A 181 -33.74 3.98 -6.09
N LEU A 182 -32.96 4.16 -5.01
CA LEU A 182 -32.14 5.35 -4.81
C LEU A 182 -31.02 5.47 -5.85
N GLN A 183 -30.39 4.35 -6.22
CA GLN A 183 -29.37 4.32 -7.28
C GLN A 183 -29.97 4.69 -8.64
N ASN A 184 -31.14 4.17 -8.98
CA ASN A 184 -31.83 4.53 -10.23
C ASN A 184 -32.26 6.00 -10.24
N LYS A 185 -32.71 6.53 -9.11
CA LYS A 185 -33.08 7.94 -8.97
C LYS A 185 -31.86 8.86 -9.08
N TYR A 186 -30.71 8.46 -8.51
CA TYR A 186 -29.45 9.15 -8.67
C TYR A 186 -28.99 9.18 -10.14
N LEU A 187 -29.05 8.04 -10.83
CA LEU A 187 -28.70 7.93 -12.25
C LEU A 187 -29.61 8.80 -13.13
N LEU A 188 -30.90 8.90 -12.81
CA LEU A 188 -31.83 9.79 -13.49
C LEU A 188 -31.53 11.28 -13.24
N LEU A 189 -31.13 11.64 -12.02
CA LEU A 189 -30.71 13.01 -11.68
C LEU A 189 -29.38 13.39 -12.33
N GLU A 190 -28.46 12.43 -12.46
CA GLU A 190 -27.19 12.61 -13.17
C GLU A 190 -27.42 12.86 -14.66
N ARG A 191 -28.39 12.16 -15.26
CA ARG A 191 -28.85 12.38 -16.65
C ARG A 191 -29.60 13.70 -16.88
N GLN A 192 -30.10 14.35 -15.83
CA GLN A 192 -30.85 15.61 -15.93
C GLN A 192 -29.97 16.87 -15.75
N LYS A 193 -28.66 16.73 -15.52
CA LYS A 193 -27.74 17.87 -15.54
C LYS A 193 -27.54 18.35 -16.98
N PRO A 194 -27.77 19.64 -17.30
CA PRO A 194 -27.47 20.17 -18.63
C PRO A 194 -25.95 20.25 -18.84
N GLU A 195 -25.46 19.62 -19.90
CA GLU A 195 -24.06 19.68 -20.33
C GLU A 195 -23.78 20.99 -21.10
N GLU A 196 -22.83 21.80 -20.62
CA GLU A 196 -22.33 22.98 -21.33
C GLU A 196 -21.54 22.56 -22.58
N LYS A 197 -22.05 22.92 -23.76
CA LYS A 197 -21.31 22.82 -25.02
C LYS A 197 -20.41 24.04 -25.19
N VAL A 198 -19.10 23.83 -25.22
CA VAL A 198 -18.12 24.85 -25.59
C VAL A 198 -17.78 24.71 -27.08
N VAL A 199 -18.21 25.70 -27.86
CA VAL A 199 -17.73 25.98 -29.22
C VAL A 199 -16.57 26.97 -29.09
N VAL A 200 -15.47 26.73 -29.81
CA VAL A 200 -14.30 27.61 -29.84
C VAL A 200 -14.57 28.81 -30.75
N GLN A 201 -14.52 30.03 -30.21
CA GLN A 201 -14.14 31.24 -30.95
C GLN A 201 -13.58 32.33 -30.00
N GLU A 202 -12.73 33.20 -30.55
CA GLU A 202 -11.72 34.07 -29.92
C GLU A 202 -12.17 35.12 -28.88
N VAL A 203 -11.25 35.35 -27.92
CA VAL A 203 -10.89 36.56 -27.12
C VAL A 203 -12.01 37.53 -26.66
N VAL A 204 -12.46 37.46 -25.39
CA VAL A 204 -12.94 38.63 -24.59
C VAL A 204 -12.77 38.42 -23.07
N ARG A 205 -12.44 39.50 -22.34
CA ARG A 205 -12.31 39.60 -20.87
C ARG A 205 -13.57 39.14 -20.10
N LEU A 206 -13.38 38.28 -19.09
CA LEU A 206 -14.42 37.83 -18.15
C LEU A 206 -14.63 38.83 -16.99
N GLN A 207 -15.80 39.48 -16.96
CA GLN A 207 -16.36 40.07 -15.75
C GLN A 207 -17.47 39.12 -15.28
N LYS A 208 -17.21 38.36 -14.20
CA LYS A 208 -18.21 37.46 -13.61
C LYS A 208 -19.31 38.28 -12.92
N ASP A 209 -20.54 37.85 -13.11
CA ASP A 209 -21.76 38.54 -12.69
C ASP A 209 -21.84 38.62 -11.14
N PRO A 210 -21.90 39.82 -10.53
CA PRO A 210 -21.80 39.98 -9.07
C PRO A 210 -22.90 39.24 -8.28
N ARG A 211 -24.04 38.95 -8.92
CA ARG A 211 -25.15 38.21 -8.30
C ARG A 211 -24.83 36.74 -8.08
N GLN A 212 -24.10 36.11 -9.01
CA GLN A 212 -23.67 34.71 -8.85
C GLN A 212 -22.64 34.55 -7.73
N MET A 213 -21.77 35.54 -7.55
CA MET A 213 -20.81 35.55 -6.44
C MET A 213 -21.53 35.68 -5.10
N LEU A 214 -22.54 36.54 -5.01
CA LEU A 214 -23.34 36.70 -3.79
C LEU A 214 -24.16 35.45 -3.45
N GLU A 215 -24.73 34.77 -4.44
CA GLU A 215 -25.43 33.50 -4.23
C GLU A 215 -24.48 32.37 -3.82
N HIS A 216 -23.29 32.31 -4.41
CA HIS A 216 -22.26 31.36 -3.99
C HIS A 216 -21.81 31.60 -2.54
N ASP A 217 -21.57 32.86 -2.16
CA ASP A 217 -21.20 33.22 -0.79
C ASP A 217 -22.34 32.95 0.21
N ARG A 218 -23.59 33.10 -0.22
CA ARG A 218 -24.78 32.81 0.58
C ARG A 218 -24.94 31.31 0.81
N LEU A 219 -24.76 30.50 -0.23
CA LEU A 219 -24.78 29.04 -0.14
C LEU A 219 -23.60 28.52 0.69
N GLY A 220 -22.43 29.14 0.58
CA GLY A 220 -21.27 28.83 1.43
C GLY A 220 -21.58 29.01 2.91
N ARG A 221 -22.20 30.14 3.30
CA ARG A 221 -22.60 30.38 4.69
C ARG A 221 -23.69 29.42 5.18
N SER A 222 -24.67 29.10 4.32
CA SER A 222 -25.72 28.14 4.66
C SER A 222 -25.14 26.74 4.89
N LEU A 223 -24.16 26.33 4.09
CA LEU A 223 -23.46 25.06 4.25
C LEU A 223 -22.64 25.04 5.54
N ASP A 224 -21.95 26.13 5.87
CA ASP A 224 -21.19 26.26 7.11
C ASP A 224 -22.09 26.18 8.35
N GLU A 225 -23.28 26.80 8.33
CA GLU A 225 -24.28 26.73 9.39
C GLU A 225 -24.86 25.31 9.55
N GLU A 226 -25.11 24.61 8.43
CA GLU A 226 -25.58 23.24 8.44
C GLU A 226 -24.51 22.27 8.99
N LEU A 227 -23.24 22.51 8.65
CA LEU A 227 -22.10 21.75 9.19
C LEU A 227 -21.91 21.95 10.70
N LEU A 228 -22.10 23.17 11.19
CA LEU A 228 -22.06 23.46 12.64
C LEU A 228 -23.21 22.76 13.37
N SER A 229 -24.42 22.83 12.82
CA SER A 229 -25.60 22.17 13.37
C SER A 229 -25.43 20.64 13.41
N ARG A 230 -24.85 20.05 12.36
CA ARG A 230 -24.54 18.62 12.31
C ARG A 230 -23.54 18.21 13.38
N ARG A 231 -22.48 18.99 13.60
CA ARG A 231 -21.49 18.74 14.66
C ARG A 231 -22.12 18.82 16.05
N GLN A 232 -23.04 19.75 16.27
CA GLN A 232 -23.74 19.86 17.54
C GLN A 232 -24.63 18.63 17.81
N LEU A 233 -25.38 18.17 16.80
CA LEU A 233 -26.17 16.94 16.90
C LEU A 233 -25.32 15.68 17.10
N GLU A 234 -24.15 15.60 16.47
CA GLU A 234 -23.19 14.51 16.68
C GLU A 234 -22.70 14.47 18.14
N LEU A 235 -22.44 15.62 18.76
CA LEU A 235 -22.07 15.71 20.18
C LEU A 235 -23.22 15.32 21.11
N GLU A 236 -24.45 15.74 20.81
CA GLU A 236 -25.64 15.36 21.58
C GLU A 236 -25.91 13.86 21.49
N LEU A 237 -25.78 13.26 20.30
CA LEU A 237 -25.87 11.82 20.11
C LEU A 237 -24.80 11.06 20.90
N GLN A 238 -23.57 11.58 20.94
CA GLN A 238 -22.51 10.99 21.74
C GLN A 238 -22.83 11.02 23.24
N GLN A 239 -23.36 12.13 23.75
CA GLN A 239 -23.82 12.23 25.14
C GLN A 239 -25.01 11.32 25.47
N LEU A 240 -25.92 11.12 24.51
CA LEU A 240 -27.04 10.19 24.70
C LEU A 240 -26.58 8.73 24.71
N ARG A 241 -25.59 8.37 23.89
CA ARG A 241 -24.99 7.03 23.89
C ARG A 241 -24.31 6.71 25.21
N THR A 242 -23.51 7.63 25.75
CA THR A 242 -22.87 7.41 27.06
C THR A 242 -23.89 7.26 28.18
N ARG A 243 -24.96 8.08 28.18
CA ARG A 243 -26.07 7.94 29.14
C ARG A 243 -26.83 6.62 29.00
N ALA A 244 -26.96 6.09 27.79
CA ALA A 244 -27.59 4.78 27.56
C ALA A 244 -26.71 3.65 28.09
N GLU A 245 -25.40 3.70 27.81
CA GLU A 245 -24.41 2.74 28.32
C GLU A 245 -24.35 2.73 29.85
N ASP A 246 -24.38 3.90 30.49
CA ASP A 246 -24.42 4.02 31.95
C ASP A 246 -25.69 3.41 32.54
N LYS A 247 -26.86 3.63 31.93
CA LYS A 247 -28.12 3.02 32.37
C LYS A 247 -28.13 1.51 32.19
N GLU A 248 -27.60 1.01 31.08
CA GLU A 248 -27.44 -0.43 30.88
C GLU A 248 -26.51 -1.06 31.91
N ARG A 249 -25.41 -0.39 32.26
CA ARG A 249 -24.50 -0.86 33.32
C ARG A 249 -25.23 -0.95 34.66
N ILE A 250 -26.00 0.06 35.04
CA ILE A 250 -26.79 0.07 36.28
C ILE A 250 -27.81 -1.09 36.29
N ILE A 251 -28.48 -1.35 35.18
CA ILE A 251 -29.44 -2.46 35.07
C ILE A 251 -28.71 -3.81 35.25
N ARG A 252 -27.58 -4.02 34.57
CA ARG A 252 -26.78 -5.25 34.71
C ARG A 252 -26.30 -5.46 36.14
N GLU A 253 -25.81 -4.41 36.80
CA GLU A 253 -25.38 -4.47 38.21
C GLU A 253 -26.56 -4.80 39.15
N SER A 254 -27.76 -4.28 38.86
CA SER A 254 -28.96 -4.58 39.63
C SER A 254 -29.45 -6.03 39.45
N ASP A 255 -29.36 -6.58 38.23
CA ASP A 255 -29.72 -7.97 37.92
C ASP A 255 -28.73 -8.95 38.57
N GLU A 256 -27.43 -8.64 38.53
CA GLU A 256 -26.41 -9.43 39.22
C GLU A 256 -26.62 -9.41 40.74
N ARG A 257 -26.98 -8.25 41.31
CA ARG A 257 -27.31 -8.13 42.73
C ARG A 257 -28.53 -8.97 43.10
N GLN A 258 -29.58 -8.98 42.27
CA GLN A 258 -30.76 -9.83 42.49
C GLN A 258 -30.41 -11.32 42.42
N LYS A 259 -29.62 -11.75 41.44
CA LYS A 259 -29.15 -13.15 41.34
C LYS A 259 -28.36 -13.58 42.58
N ARG A 260 -27.50 -12.71 43.11
CA ARG A 260 -26.77 -12.99 44.37
C ARG A 260 -27.70 -13.15 45.55
N ILE A 261 -28.72 -12.29 45.68
CA ILE A 261 -29.70 -12.39 46.77
C ILE A 261 -30.47 -13.72 46.69
N ILE A 262 -30.88 -14.15 45.49
CA ILE A 262 -31.58 -15.43 45.28
C ILE A 262 -30.67 -16.61 45.65
N ALA A 263 -29.44 -16.63 45.15
CA ALA A 263 -28.47 -17.69 45.48
C ALA A 263 -28.15 -17.75 46.98
N GLU A 264 -28.04 -16.59 47.65
CA GLU A 264 -27.86 -16.54 49.10
C GLU A 264 -29.08 -17.04 49.88
N SER A 265 -30.30 -16.82 49.39
CA SER A 265 -31.50 -17.40 50.01
C SER A 265 -31.58 -18.91 49.83
N GLU A 266 -31.29 -19.43 48.63
CA GLU A 266 -31.25 -20.87 48.36
C GLU A 266 -30.20 -21.58 49.22
N LEU A 267 -29.02 -20.96 49.38
CA LEU A 267 -27.98 -21.48 50.27
C LEU A 267 -28.42 -21.51 51.74
N ARG A 268 -29.19 -20.52 52.19
CA ARG A 268 -29.76 -20.53 53.55
C ARG A 268 -30.77 -21.65 53.73
N ASP A 269 -31.64 -21.86 52.76
CA ASP A 269 -32.66 -22.92 52.80
C ASP A 269 -32.03 -24.32 52.77
N ILE A 270 -31.01 -24.53 51.94
CA ILE A 270 -30.25 -25.79 51.89
C ILE A 270 -29.54 -26.04 53.23
N ARG A 271 -28.91 -25.01 53.82
CA ARG A 271 -28.28 -25.14 55.15
C ARG A 271 -29.31 -25.51 56.23
N LEU A 272 -30.50 -24.91 56.19
CA LEU A 272 -31.59 -25.24 57.09
C LEU A 272 -32.08 -26.69 56.88
N ARG A 273 -32.10 -27.17 55.64
CA ARG A 273 -32.47 -28.56 55.34
C ARG A 273 -31.43 -29.56 55.81
N ILE A 274 -30.15 -29.25 55.67
CA ILE A 274 -29.05 -30.10 56.15
C ILE A 274 -29.12 -30.21 57.68
N THR A 275 -29.29 -29.11 58.41
CA THR A 275 -29.40 -29.15 59.87
C THR A 275 -30.66 -29.89 60.35
N GLN A 276 -31.75 -29.87 59.58
CA GLN A 276 -32.93 -30.71 59.86
C GLN A 276 -32.68 -32.21 59.66
N LEU A 277 -31.88 -32.58 58.66
CA LEU A 277 -31.52 -33.97 58.39
C LEU A 277 -30.50 -34.50 59.40
N GLU A 278 -29.55 -33.67 59.83
CA GLU A 278 -28.54 -34.04 60.84
C GLU A 278 -29.15 -34.26 62.24
N ASN A 279 -30.26 -33.59 62.55
CA ASN A 279 -30.95 -33.70 63.85
C ASN A 279 -32.13 -34.70 63.84
N ALA A 280 -32.29 -35.51 62.80
CA ALA A 280 -33.36 -36.51 62.73
C ALA A 280 -33.00 -37.76 63.57
N PRO A 281 -33.85 -38.20 64.51
CA PRO A 281 -33.57 -39.38 65.31
C PRO A 281 -33.60 -40.67 64.46
N PRO A 282 -32.74 -41.66 64.74
CA PRO A 282 -32.68 -42.90 63.98
C PRO A 282 -33.95 -43.76 64.19
N PRO A 283 -34.39 -44.52 63.16
CA PRO A 283 -35.61 -45.31 63.23
C PRO A 283 -35.44 -46.50 64.18
N VAL A 284 -36.45 -46.74 65.01
CA VAL A 284 -36.52 -47.81 66.01
C VAL A 284 -36.84 -49.14 65.33
N GLU A 285 -35.98 -50.14 65.48
CA GLU A 285 -36.25 -51.53 65.11
C GLU A 285 -36.93 -52.27 66.27
N GLU A 286 -38.12 -52.81 66.03
CA GLU A 286 -38.90 -53.57 67.02
C GLU A 286 -38.32 -54.99 67.17
N SER A 287 -37.86 -55.33 68.38
CA SER A 287 -37.45 -56.69 68.74
C SER A 287 -38.59 -57.40 69.49
N ILE A 288 -39.04 -58.52 68.94
CA ILE A 288 -40.05 -59.41 69.54
C ILE A 288 -39.32 -60.32 70.54
N ILE A 289 -39.59 -60.11 71.83
CA ILE A 289 -39.11 -60.99 72.92
C ILE A 289 -40.30 -61.86 73.34
N VAL A 290 -40.16 -63.18 73.17
CA VAL A 290 -41.09 -64.17 73.72
C VAL A 290 -40.57 -64.57 75.10
N GLU A 291 -41.27 -64.17 76.16
CA GLU A 291 -41.02 -64.65 77.53
C GLU A 291 -41.80 -65.94 77.79
N GLU A 292 -41.07 -67.04 78.01
CA GLU A 292 -41.60 -68.27 78.60
C GLU A 292 -41.13 -68.35 80.06
N VAL A 293 -42.06 -68.19 81.00
CA VAL A 293 -41.79 -68.22 82.44
C VAL A 293 -41.76 -69.68 82.92
N LEU A 294 -40.59 -70.18 83.28
CA LEU A 294 -40.42 -71.45 84.01
C LEU A 294 -39.88 -71.19 85.43
N LYS A 295 -40.75 -71.39 86.42
CA LYS A 295 -40.41 -71.50 87.85
C LYS A 295 -39.66 -72.82 88.07
N VAL A 296 -38.44 -72.76 88.61
CA VAL A 296 -37.70 -73.94 89.08
C VAL A 296 -37.41 -73.78 90.57
N GLU A 297 -38.02 -74.64 91.38
CA GLU A 297 -37.70 -74.80 92.80
C GLU A 297 -36.27 -75.38 92.94
N ARG A 298 -35.45 -74.78 93.80
CA ARG A 298 -34.05 -75.18 93.98
C ARG A 298 -33.88 -76.13 95.16
N ASP A 299 -33.14 -77.19 94.90
CA ASP A 299 -32.84 -78.30 95.80
C ASP A 299 -31.84 -77.88 96.92
N PRO A 300 -32.15 -78.04 98.22
CA PRO A 300 -31.35 -77.50 99.33
C PRO A 300 -29.96 -78.15 99.48
N LYS A 301 -29.72 -79.31 98.87
CA LYS A 301 -28.38 -79.94 98.83
C LYS A 301 -27.46 -79.27 97.82
N LEU A 302 -27.99 -78.82 96.70
CA LEU A 302 -27.22 -78.12 95.67
C LEU A 302 -26.78 -76.74 96.22
N GLU A 303 -27.64 -76.07 96.97
CA GLU A 303 -27.34 -74.77 97.57
C GLU A 303 -26.20 -74.83 98.61
N ARG A 304 -26.14 -75.90 99.42
CA ARG A 304 -25.03 -76.09 100.38
C ARG A 304 -23.68 -76.37 99.70
N MET A 305 -23.68 -77.17 98.64
CA MET A 305 -22.47 -77.39 97.84
C MET A 305 -22.06 -76.11 97.09
N THR A 306 -23.05 -75.33 96.65
CA THR A 306 -22.78 -74.03 96.01
C THR A 306 -22.25 -73.02 97.01
N SER A 307 -22.72 -73.04 98.28
CA SER A 307 -22.19 -72.16 99.32
C SER A 307 -20.79 -72.57 99.79
N SER A 308 -20.47 -73.86 99.87
CA SER A 308 -19.11 -74.31 100.20
C SER A 308 -18.14 -74.00 99.06
N LEU A 309 -18.57 -74.22 97.81
CA LEU A 309 -17.77 -73.83 96.63
C LEU A 309 -17.58 -72.31 96.56
N ARG A 310 -18.56 -71.51 97.00
CA ARG A 310 -18.41 -70.05 97.12
C ARG A 310 -17.43 -69.66 98.21
N SER A 311 -17.47 -70.30 99.39
CA SER A 311 -16.50 -70.01 100.44
C SER A 311 -15.08 -70.41 100.04
N ASP A 312 -14.92 -71.54 99.36
CA ASP A 312 -13.63 -72.00 98.85
C ASP A 312 -13.13 -71.06 97.74
N LEU A 313 -14.03 -70.58 96.88
CA LEU A 313 -13.72 -69.54 95.88
C LEU A 313 -13.31 -68.21 96.54
N ASP A 314 -13.94 -67.81 97.64
CA ASP A 314 -13.59 -66.59 98.38
C ASP A 314 -12.22 -66.72 99.06
N ILE A 315 -11.89 -67.91 99.57
CA ILE A 315 -10.55 -68.20 100.11
C ILE A 315 -9.52 -68.20 98.98
N GLU A 316 -9.80 -68.86 97.85
CA GLU A 316 -8.88 -68.89 96.72
C GLU A 316 -8.70 -67.52 96.06
N THR A 317 -9.75 -66.70 95.96
CA THR A 317 -9.62 -65.31 95.50
C THR A 317 -8.77 -64.47 96.45
N SER A 318 -8.87 -64.69 97.76
CA SER A 318 -7.99 -64.01 98.73
C SER A 318 -6.51 -64.46 98.60
N ASN A 319 -6.26 -65.75 98.33
CA ASN A 319 -4.93 -66.28 98.02
C ASN A 319 -4.39 -65.72 96.70
N ILE A 320 -5.22 -65.63 95.67
CA ILE A 320 -4.89 -65.02 94.38
C ILE A 320 -4.51 -63.55 94.58
N LEU A 321 -5.26 -62.79 95.39
CA LEU A 321 -4.91 -61.38 95.67
C LEU A 321 -3.59 -61.24 96.43
N ARG A 322 -3.27 -62.17 97.34
CA ARG A 322 -1.97 -62.22 98.01
C ARG A 322 -0.85 -62.54 97.03
N ILE A 323 -1.01 -63.58 96.21
CA ILE A 323 -0.06 -63.97 95.17
C ILE A 323 0.11 -62.85 94.15
N GLN A 324 -0.94 -62.12 93.79
CA GLN A 324 -0.85 -60.95 92.90
C GLN A 324 -0.04 -59.81 93.50
N ARG A 325 -0.11 -59.57 94.82
CA ARG A 325 0.78 -58.60 95.50
C ARG A 325 2.22 -59.09 95.52
N ASP A 326 2.44 -60.37 95.78
CA ASP A 326 3.79 -60.97 95.76
C ASP A 326 4.39 -60.95 94.34
N ILE A 327 3.58 -61.20 93.31
CA ILE A 327 3.94 -61.02 91.91
C ILE A 327 4.35 -59.57 91.68
N ARG A 328 3.52 -58.57 92.00
CA ARG A 328 3.87 -57.14 91.80
C ARG A 328 5.16 -56.74 92.52
N ASN A 329 5.38 -57.22 93.75
CA ASN A 329 6.61 -56.98 94.50
C ASN A 329 7.83 -57.63 93.85
N ILE A 330 7.67 -58.85 93.30
CA ILE A 330 8.71 -59.54 92.53
C ILE A 330 8.93 -58.87 91.18
N THR A 331 7.89 -58.38 90.50
CA THR A 331 7.98 -57.63 89.24
C THR A 331 8.76 -56.34 89.46
N MET A 332 8.48 -55.61 90.53
CA MET A 332 9.26 -54.41 90.88
C MET A 332 10.72 -54.73 91.20
N LYS A 333 11.01 -55.84 91.91
CA LYS A 333 12.38 -56.31 92.09
C LYS A 333 13.04 -56.72 90.78
N LEU A 334 12.31 -57.36 89.86
CA LEU A 334 12.77 -57.72 88.52
C LEU A 334 13.05 -56.49 87.66
N GLU A 335 12.25 -55.45 87.77
CA GLU A 335 12.40 -54.20 87.02
C GLU A 335 13.62 -53.39 87.50
N ILE A 336 13.92 -53.46 88.81
CA ILE A 336 15.15 -52.92 89.41
C ILE A 336 16.37 -53.75 88.96
N LEU A 337 16.27 -55.08 88.95
CA LEU A 337 17.34 -55.98 88.50
C LEU A 337 17.57 -55.97 86.98
N GLN A 338 16.54 -55.68 86.17
CA GLN A 338 16.64 -55.53 84.71
C GLN A 338 17.28 -54.21 84.29
N LYS A 339 17.22 -53.17 85.12
CA LYS A 339 17.99 -51.93 84.93
C LYS A 339 19.48 -52.08 85.25
N GLU A 340 19.87 -53.11 86.02
CA GLU A 340 21.26 -53.34 86.45
C GLU A 340 22.02 -54.41 85.65
N LYS A 341 21.44 -55.04 84.62
CA LYS A 341 22.13 -56.10 83.87
C LYS A 341 21.99 -55.93 82.35
N SER A 342 22.97 -55.25 81.76
CA SER A 342 23.35 -55.47 80.37
C SER A 342 24.10 -56.81 80.27
N GLY A 343 23.70 -57.68 79.35
CA GLY A 343 24.46 -58.90 79.04
C GLY A 343 23.65 -60.07 78.48
N GLU A 344 23.71 -60.20 77.16
CA GLU A 344 23.77 -61.44 76.36
C GLU A 344 22.56 -62.35 76.10
N LYS A 345 22.63 -62.90 74.88
CA LYS A 345 21.64 -63.64 74.07
C LYS A 345 21.49 -65.10 74.53
N THR A 346 20.34 -65.70 74.24
CA THR A 346 20.24 -67.04 73.60
C THR A 346 18.82 -67.31 73.07
N VAL A 347 18.78 -68.10 72.00
CA VAL A 347 17.65 -68.41 71.13
C VAL A 347 16.82 -69.57 71.69
N TYR A 348 15.49 -69.43 71.69
CA TYR A 348 14.56 -70.57 71.65
C TYR A 348 13.45 -70.29 70.62
N LYS A 349 13.23 -71.25 69.71
CA LYS A 349 12.19 -71.23 68.69
C LYS A 349 10.90 -71.76 69.32
N GLU A 350 9.98 -70.86 69.65
CA GLU A 350 8.61 -71.21 70.04
C GLU A 350 7.67 -70.77 68.91
N VAL A 351 6.95 -71.73 68.33
CA VAL A 351 5.87 -71.44 67.38
C VAL A 351 4.69 -70.94 68.20
N VAL A 352 4.70 -69.65 68.51
CA VAL A 352 3.59 -68.95 69.15
C VAL A 352 2.52 -68.69 68.08
N ARG A 353 1.37 -69.36 68.21
CA ARG A 353 0.16 -68.92 67.53
C ARG A 353 -0.32 -67.68 68.28
N VAL A 354 0.08 -66.51 67.80
CA VAL A 354 -0.34 -65.22 68.35
C VAL A 354 -1.82 -65.06 68.03
N GLU A 355 -2.69 -65.33 68.99
CA GLU A 355 -4.02 -64.72 68.99
C GLU A 355 -3.79 -63.21 69.15
N LYS A 356 -4.15 -62.47 68.10
CA LYS A 356 -3.98 -61.03 68.10
C LYS A 356 -4.96 -60.46 69.10
N ASP A 357 -4.43 -59.71 70.05
CA ASP A 357 -5.20 -59.06 71.10
C ASP A 357 -6.26 -58.15 70.45
N GLN A 358 -7.54 -58.45 70.61
CA GLN A 358 -8.63 -57.78 69.89
C GLN A 358 -8.67 -56.28 70.23
N ALA A 359 -8.25 -55.89 71.43
CA ALA A 359 -8.12 -54.48 71.81
C ALA A 359 -7.05 -53.76 70.99
N VAL A 360 -5.90 -54.40 70.76
CA VAL A 360 -4.80 -53.83 69.96
C VAL A 360 -5.15 -53.81 68.47
N GLU A 361 -5.88 -54.80 67.97
CA GLU A 361 -6.40 -54.76 66.59
C GLU A 361 -7.43 -53.64 66.40
N ALA A 362 -8.35 -53.45 67.35
CA ALA A 362 -9.32 -52.36 67.31
C ALA A 362 -8.65 -50.97 67.39
N GLU A 363 -7.64 -50.80 68.25
CA GLU A 363 -6.87 -49.54 68.31
C GLU A 363 -6.07 -49.30 67.02
N ARG A 364 -5.45 -50.35 66.47
CA ARG A 364 -4.75 -50.27 65.19
C ARG A 364 -5.70 -49.90 64.05
N ASP A 365 -6.91 -50.45 64.03
CA ASP A 365 -7.90 -50.17 62.98
C ASP A 365 -8.47 -48.75 63.12
N ARG A 366 -8.70 -48.28 64.36
CA ARG A 366 -9.04 -46.87 64.64
C ARG A 366 -7.92 -45.91 64.20
N LEU A 367 -6.66 -46.23 64.49
CA LEU A 367 -5.51 -45.43 64.05
C LEU A 367 -5.35 -45.46 62.53
N ARG A 368 -5.62 -46.60 61.87
CA ARG A 368 -5.63 -46.70 60.40
C ARG A 368 -6.73 -45.84 59.79
N GLU A 369 -7.91 -45.84 60.37
CA GLU A 369 -9.02 -44.99 59.94
C GLU A 369 -8.68 -43.51 60.10
N GLN A 370 -8.11 -43.12 61.25
CA GLN A 370 -7.65 -41.75 61.48
C GLN A 370 -6.53 -41.32 60.52
N VAL A 371 -5.58 -42.21 60.22
CA VAL A 371 -4.54 -41.97 59.20
C VAL A 371 -5.16 -41.85 57.81
N SER A 372 -6.17 -42.66 57.49
CA SER A 372 -6.87 -42.57 56.20
C SER A 372 -7.66 -41.27 56.07
N GLN A 373 -8.37 -40.85 57.12
CA GLN A 373 -9.08 -39.57 57.16
C GLN A 373 -8.12 -38.39 57.01
N ASN A 374 -6.98 -38.41 57.73
CA ASN A 374 -5.94 -37.40 57.56
C ASN A 374 -5.31 -37.42 56.16
N ARG A 375 -5.19 -38.59 55.53
CA ARG A 375 -4.69 -38.71 54.15
C ARG A 375 -5.66 -38.08 53.14
N PHE A 376 -6.96 -38.32 53.30
CA PHE A 376 -7.99 -37.69 52.46
C PHE A 376 -8.03 -36.18 52.67
N ALA A 377 -8.04 -35.70 53.92
CA ALA A 377 -8.00 -34.27 54.21
C ALA A 377 -6.73 -33.59 53.66
N ARG A 378 -5.58 -34.27 53.70
CA ARG A 378 -4.34 -33.77 53.08
C ARG A 378 -4.45 -33.73 51.56
N GLN A 379 -5.09 -34.72 50.95
CA GLN A 379 -5.31 -34.75 49.51
C GLN A 379 -6.25 -33.62 49.06
N ASP A 380 -7.32 -33.38 49.81
CA ASP A 380 -8.26 -32.27 49.53
C ASP A 380 -7.53 -30.91 49.61
N LEU A 381 -6.70 -30.70 50.63
CA LEU A 381 -5.87 -29.49 50.76
C LEU A 381 -4.82 -29.38 49.64
N GLU A 382 -4.20 -30.49 49.22
CA GLU A 382 -3.27 -30.51 48.09
C GLU A 382 -3.97 -30.17 46.77
N ASP A 383 -5.22 -30.59 46.58
CA ASP A 383 -6.01 -30.28 45.39
C ASP A 383 -6.52 -28.83 45.39
N GLU A 384 -6.88 -28.28 46.56
CA GLU A 384 -7.17 -26.84 46.72
C GLU A 384 -5.94 -25.97 46.44
N LEU A 385 -4.76 -26.38 46.93
CA LEU A 385 -3.50 -25.68 46.65
C LEU A 385 -3.17 -25.71 45.16
N ARG A 386 -3.42 -26.82 44.45
CA ARG A 386 -3.26 -26.89 42.99
C ARG A 386 -4.21 -25.92 42.28
N HIS A 387 -5.49 -25.90 42.65
CA HIS A 387 -6.46 -24.95 42.07
C HIS A 387 -6.06 -23.49 42.30
N LEU A 388 -5.59 -23.16 43.51
CA LEU A 388 -5.08 -21.82 43.81
C LEU A 388 -3.84 -21.48 42.98
N ASN A 389 -2.93 -22.43 42.79
CA ASN A 389 -1.72 -22.22 42.02
C ASN A 389 -2.01 -22.06 40.52
N ASP A 390 -2.95 -22.83 39.97
CA ASP A 390 -3.43 -22.69 38.60
C ASP A 390 -4.10 -21.34 38.38
N LYS A 391 -4.88 -20.87 39.37
CA LYS A 391 -5.49 -19.54 39.35
C LYS A 391 -4.44 -18.42 39.41
N ILE A 392 -3.40 -18.58 40.23
CA ILE A 392 -2.27 -17.65 40.27
C ILE A 392 -1.54 -17.64 38.92
N HIS A 393 -1.28 -18.80 38.33
CA HIS A 393 -0.62 -18.90 37.03
C HIS A 393 -1.48 -18.25 35.92
N PHE A 394 -2.79 -18.47 35.93
CA PHE A 394 -3.72 -17.81 35.03
C PHE A 394 -3.68 -16.28 35.18
N LEU A 395 -3.76 -15.77 36.43
CA LEU A 395 -3.68 -14.33 36.70
C LEU A 395 -2.32 -13.71 36.32
N MET A 396 -1.23 -14.45 36.51
CA MET A 396 0.11 -14.02 36.08
C MET A 396 0.19 -13.97 34.55
N SER A 397 -0.32 -15.00 33.86
CA SER A 397 -0.35 -15.02 32.40
C SER A 397 -1.20 -13.87 31.84
N SER A 398 -2.38 -13.61 32.41
CA SER A 398 -3.23 -12.48 32.00
C SER A 398 -2.58 -11.13 32.29
N LYS A 399 -1.87 -10.99 33.41
CA LYS A 399 -1.13 -9.76 33.72
C LYS A 399 -0.01 -9.50 32.71
N THR A 400 0.68 -10.55 32.23
CA THR A 400 1.70 -10.38 31.19
C THR A 400 1.11 -10.01 29.84
N THR A 401 -0.08 -10.52 29.48
CA THR A 401 -0.75 -10.13 28.23
C THR A 401 -1.26 -8.69 28.31
N THR A 402 -1.89 -8.29 29.43
CA THR A 402 -2.34 -6.90 29.61
C THR A 402 -1.16 -5.92 29.65
N SER A 403 -0.03 -6.30 30.26
CA SER A 403 1.18 -5.48 30.26
C SER A 403 1.78 -5.31 28.85
N LYS A 404 1.78 -6.38 28.03
CA LYS A 404 2.20 -6.27 26.61
C LYS A 404 1.26 -5.36 25.82
N GLU A 405 -0.05 -5.49 26.01
CA GLU A 405 -1.04 -4.61 25.37
C GLU A 405 -0.85 -3.15 25.80
N GLU A 406 -0.60 -2.90 27.09
CA GLU A 406 -0.29 -1.57 27.62
C GLU A 406 0.97 -0.98 26.97
N THR A 407 2.05 -1.75 26.83
CA THR A 407 3.27 -1.27 26.15
C THR A 407 3.03 -0.95 24.68
N LEU A 408 2.19 -1.73 23.98
CA LEU A 408 1.82 -1.45 22.59
C LEU A 408 0.97 -0.19 22.47
N LEU A 409 0.04 0.02 23.39
CA LEU A 409 -0.80 1.23 23.42
C LEU A 409 0.04 2.48 23.74
N VAL A 410 1.01 2.38 24.67
CA VAL A 410 1.95 3.46 24.95
C VAL A 410 2.81 3.77 23.73
N ALA A 411 3.37 2.76 23.07
CA ALA A 411 4.14 2.97 21.84
C ALA A 411 3.30 3.61 20.71
N LYS A 412 2.02 3.22 20.58
CA LYS A 412 1.08 3.81 19.62
C LYS A 412 0.76 5.26 19.96
N ARG A 413 0.51 5.57 21.23
CA ARG A 413 0.29 6.95 21.71
C ARG A 413 1.51 7.83 21.42
N ASP A 414 2.71 7.33 21.68
CA ASP A 414 3.95 8.07 21.45
C ASP A 414 4.27 8.22 19.95
N GLY A 415 3.82 7.29 19.11
CA GLY A 415 3.80 7.43 17.65
C GLY A 415 2.87 8.56 17.19
N LEU A 416 1.62 8.56 17.66
CA LEU A 416 0.63 9.59 17.33
C LEU A 416 1.04 10.99 17.82
N LEU A 417 1.70 11.08 18.98
CA LEU A 417 2.25 12.35 19.48
C LEU A 417 3.35 12.89 18.57
N ARG A 418 4.24 12.03 18.08
CA ARG A 418 5.28 12.44 17.11
C ARG A 418 4.68 12.91 15.79
N GLU A 419 3.70 12.19 15.25
CA GLU A 419 2.98 12.61 14.04
C GLU A 419 2.28 13.96 14.23
N LYS A 420 1.65 14.18 15.39
CA LYS A 420 1.05 15.47 15.73
C LYS A 420 2.10 16.60 15.76
N ASP A 421 3.25 16.34 16.37
CA ASP A 421 4.34 17.32 16.46
C ASP A 421 4.94 17.63 15.08
N ASP A 422 5.06 16.64 14.20
CA ASP A 422 5.53 16.83 12.83
C ASP A 422 4.50 17.59 11.97
N LEU A 423 3.22 17.25 12.06
CA LEU A 423 2.14 17.99 11.39
C LEU A 423 2.06 19.45 11.86
N THR A 424 2.29 19.72 13.15
CA THR A 424 2.31 21.10 13.65
C THR A 424 3.55 21.86 13.16
N ARG A 425 4.70 21.21 12.98
CA ARG A 425 5.86 21.84 12.34
C ARG A 425 5.58 22.14 10.87
N GLU A 426 5.02 21.19 10.13
CA GLU A 426 4.64 21.39 8.73
C GLU A 426 3.66 22.55 8.58
N PHE A 427 2.63 22.61 9.42
CA PHE A 427 1.67 23.70 9.45
C PHE A 427 2.35 25.06 9.64
N ARG A 428 3.28 25.18 10.60
CA ARG A 428 4.06 26.41 10.80
C ARG A 428 4.89 26.77 9.56
N THR A 429 5.52 25.79 8.90
CA THR A 429 6.29 26.08 7.67
C THR A 429 5.38 26.54 6.52
N LEU A 430 4.17 25.99 6.42
CA LEU A 430 3.18 26.41 5.43
C LEU A 430 2.63 27.80 5.74
N GLU A 431 2.43 28.15 7.00
CA GLU A 431 2.05 29.51 7.41
C GLU A 431 3.13 30.54 7.05
N VAL A 432 4.41 30.22 7.29
CA VAL A 432 5.53 31.07 6.89
C VAL A 432 5.56 31.25 5.36
N LYS A 433 5.47 30.15 4.60
CA LYS A 433 5.41 30.20 3.12
C LYS A 433 4.21 31.02 2.63
N LYS A 434 3.04 30.88 3.26
CA LYS A 434 1.86 31.70 2.94
C LYS A 434 2.11 33.18 3.20
N HIS A 435 2.78 33.51 4.30
CA HIS A 435 3.16 34.89 4.60
C HIS A 435 4.13 35.46 3.56
N ASP A 436 5.17 34.69 3.20
CA ASP A 436 6.16 35.08 2.18
C ASP A 436 5.51 35.29 0.81
N ILE A 437 4.62 34.39 0.39
CA ILE A 437 3.84 34.53 -0.85
C ILE A 437 2.98 35.80 -0.78
N SER A 438 2.29 36.05 0.33
CA SER A 438 1.48 37.27 0.48
C SER A 438 2.32 38.55 0.41
N LEU A 439 3.52 38.55 0.99
CA LEU A 439 4.46 39.69 0.91
C LEU A 439 4.96 39.88 -0.53
N SER A 440 5.35 38.80 -1.21
CA SER A 440 5.78 38.86 -2.61
C SER A 440 4.67 39.38 -3.54
N PHE A 441 3.43 38.95 -3.32
CA PHE A 441 2.27 39.41 -4.08
C PHE A 441 1.98 40.89 -3.86
N LYS A 442 2.08 41.37 -2.62
CA LYS A 442 1.98 42.82 -2.30
C LYS A 442 3.09 43.61 -2.99
N GLN A 443 4.32 43.10 -2.99
CA GLN A 443 5.45 43.75 -3.65
C GLN A 443 5.27 43.79 -5.17
N GLN A 444 4.84 42.69 -5.79
CA GLN A 444 4.53 42.66 -7.23
C GLN A 444 3.39 43.60 -7.59
N SER A 445 2.31 43.62 -6.79
CA SER A 445 1.18 44.54 -7.00
C SER A 445 1.62 46.01 -6.95
N ARG A 446 2.52 46.36 -6.02
CA ARG A 446 3.12 47.70 -5.93
C ARG A 446 3.95 48.03 -7.17
N LEU A 447 4.83 47.12 -7.60
CA LEU A 447 5.66 47.33 -8.80
C LEU A 447 4.81 47.47 -10.07
N ILE A 448 3.72 46.71 -10.19
CA ILE A 448 2.77 46.84 -11.31
C ILE A 448 2.08 48.20 -11.25
N SER A 449 1.63 48.65 -10.07
CA SER A 449 1.00 49.97 -9.92
C SER A 449 1.95 51.10 -10.32
N GLU A 450 3.22 51.05 -9.89
CA GLU A 450 4.25 52.01 -10.25
C GLU A 450 4.54 51.97 -11.75
N ARG A 451 4.65 50.78 -12.35
CA ARG A 451 4.85 50.60 -13.80
C ARG A 451 3.69 51.15 -14.61
N THR A 452 2.44 50.96 -14.15
CA THR A 452 1.25 51.51 -14.81
C THR A 452 1.19 53.03 -14.71
N GLN A 453 1.56 53.63 -13.57
CA GLN A 453 1.62 55.08 -13.41
C GLN A 453 2.70 55.70 -14.32
N MET A 454 3.90 55.08 -14.36
CA MET A 454 4.98 55.49 -15.27
C MET A 454 4.61 55.29 -16.75
N GLY A 455 3.81 54.27 -17.06
CA GLY A 455 3.25 54.06 -18.40
C GLY A 455 2.27 55.15 -18.79
N ARG A 456 1.35 55.52 -17.89
CA ARG A 456 0.40 56.64 -18.09
C ARG A 456 1.13 57.96 -18.30
N GLN A 457 2.13 58.28 -17.49
CA GLN A 457 2.92 59.51 -17.67
C GLN A 457 3.65 59.54 -19.02
N ARG A 458 4.23 58.42 -19.46
CA ARG A 458 4.86 58.32 -20.78
C ARG A 458 3.86 58.46 -21.93
N SER A 459 2.67 57.88 -21.78
CA SER A 459 1.58 58.02 -22.77
C SER A 459 1.13 59.47 -22.90
N ILE A 460 0.91 60.17 -21.78
CA ILE A 460 0.51 61.59 -21.77
C ILE A 460 1.59 62.45 -22.44
N LYS A 461 2.87 62.17 -22.16
CA LYS A 461 3.98 62.88 -22.79
C LYS A 461 4.03 62.63 -24.30
N MET A 462 3.88 61.37 -24.72
CA MET A 462 3.84 61.02 -26.14
C MET A 462 2.66 61.68 -26.85
N GLU A 463 1.48 61.72 -26.23
CA GLU A 463 0.29 62.38 -26.77
C GLU A 463 0.52 63.89 -26.94
N SER A 464 1.17 64.54 -25.97
CA SER A 464 1.57 65.95 -26.12
C SER A 464 2.58 66.19 -27.23
N ASP A 465 3.53 65.26 -27.43
CA ASP A 465 4.52 65.35 -28.51
C ASP A 465 3.85 65.12 -29.89
N ILE A 466 2.88 64.21 -29.98
CA ILE A 466 2.07 63.98 -31.18
C ILE A 466 1.26 65.22 -31.54
N GLN A 467 0.52 65.81 -30.58
CA GLN A 467 -0.25 67.03 -30.83
C GLN A 467 0.63 68.19 -31.32
N ARG A 468 1.85 68.29 -30.79
CA ARG A 468 2.84 69.28 -31.24
C ARG A 468 3.29 69.00 -32.67
N LEU A 469 3.59 67.74 -33.00
CA LEU A 469 3.98 67.35 -34.36
C LEU A 469 2.85 67.56 -35.36
N GLU A 470 1.61 67.21 -35.01
CA GLU A 470 0.43 67.46 -35.85
C GLU A 470 0.26 68.96 -36.14
N SER A 471 0.45 69.81 -35.14
CA SER A 471 0.40 71.27 -35.33
C SER A 471 1.50 71.76 -36.28
N LEU A 472 2.72 71.24 -36.15
CA LEU A 472 3.83 71.58 -37.06
C LEU A 472 3.60 71.08 -38.48
N ILE A 473 3.00 69.89 -38.64
CA ILE A 473 2.64 69.34 -39.95
C ILE A 473 1.56 70.19 -40.61
N LEU A 474 0.56 70.65 -39.85
CA LEU A 474 -0.47 71.57 -40.35
C LEU A 474 0.15 72.89 -40.80
N GLU A 475 1.04 73.47 -40.01
CA GLU A 475 1.75 74.70 -40.37
C GLU A 475 2.61 74.52 -41.65
N GLU A 476 3.35 73.41 -41.76
CA GLU A 476 4.14 73.14 -42.97
C GLU A 476 3.24 72.84 -44.17
N LYS A 477 2.10 72.19 -43.98
CA LYS A 477 1.09 71.99 -45.03
C LYS A 477 0.53 73.32 -45.53
N ASP A 478 0.27 74.28 -44.64
CA ASP A 478 -0.16 75.62 -45.02
C ASP A 478 0.94 76.36 -45.80
N ASN A 479 2.20 76.23 -45.38
CA ASN A 479 3.35 76.75 -46.14
C ASN A 479 3.46 76.10 -47.53
N ILE A 480 3.26 74.79 -47.64
CA ILE A 480 3.23 74.07 -48.93
C ILE A 480 2.07 74.59 -49.78
N HIS A 481 0.87 74.74 -49.22
CA HIS A 481 -0.27 75.29 -49.97
C HIS A 481 -0.01 76.71 -50.50
N GLN A 482 0.66 77.55 -49.70
CA GLN A 482 1.10 78.87 -50.15
C GLN A 482 2.11 78.76 -51.30
N ARG A 483 3.14 77.90 -51.16
CA ARG A 483 4.11 77.62 -52.22
C ARG A 483 3.44 77.09 -53.49
N ASP A 484 2.51 76.15 -53.38
CA ASP A 484 1.75 75.60 -54.51
C ASP A 484 0.85 76.66 -55.17
N SER A 485 0.37 77.64 -54.41
CA SER A 485 -0.33 78.79 -54.98
C SER A 485 0.62 79.63 -55.83
N THR A 486 1.81 79.94 -55.31
CA THR A 486 2.83 80.68 -56.07
C THR A 486 3.32 79.91 -57.30
N ILE A 487 3.47 78.59 -57.19
CA ILE A 487 3.84 77.73 -58.32
C ILE A 487 2.73 77.73 -59.37
N ARG A 488 1.45 77.63 -58.97
CA ARG A 488 0.32 77.72 -59.91
C ARG A 488 0.28 79.06 -60.63
N GLU A 489 0.53 80.17 -59.92
CA GLU A 489 0.64 81.49 -60.56
C GLU A 489 1.79 81.53 -61.57
N LEU A 490 2.97 81.03 -61.21
CA LEU A 490 4.13 80.93 -62.10
C LEU A 490 3.88 80.01 -63.30
N LEU A 491 3.17 78.89 -63.11
CA LEU A 491 2.79 77.98 -64.19
C LEU A 491 1.78 78.61 -65.14
N ILE A 492 0.86 79.45 -64.65
CA ILE A 492 -0.04 80.23 -65.53
C ILE A 492 0.77 81.25 -66.35
N TYR A 493 1.84 81.82 -65.79
CA TYR A 493 2.77 82.66 -66.54
C TYR A 493 3.55 81.86 -67.59
N LEU A 494 4.12 80.71 -67.21
CA LEU A 494 4.82 79.80 -68.12
C LEU A 494 3.90 79.25 -69.21
N GLN A 495 2.64 78.90 -68.91
CA GLN A 495 1.68 78.42 -69.90
C GLN A 495 1.31 79.50 -70.92
N LYS A 496 1.33 80.79 -70.53
CA LYS A 496 1.20 81.90 -71.48
C LYS A 496 2.45 82.03 -72.38
N GLU A 497 3.60 81.59 -71.89
CA GLU A 497 4.88 81.55 -72.59
C GLU A 497 5.00 80.29 -73.50
N ASP A 498 4.55 79.12 -73.05
CA ASP A 498 4.51 77.85 -73.81
C ASP A 498 3.48 77.86 -74.94
N ILE A 499 2.37 78.62 -74.84
CA ILE A 499 1.49 78.87 -75.99
C ILE A 499 2.25 79.61 -77.12
N ALA A 500 3.39 80.24 -76.83
CA ALA A 500 4.29 80.83 -77.82
C ALA A 500 5.35 79.85 -78.38
N GLU A 501 5.57 78.68 -77.78
CA GLU A 501 6.60 77.73 -78.22
C GLU A 501 6.11 76.26 -78.34
N THR A 502 6.01 75.82 -79.60
CA THR A 502 6.13 74.43 -80.09
C THR A 502 5.02 73.41 -79.79
N ARG A 503 4.42 72.90 -80.87
CA ARG A 503 3.54 71.72 -80.91
C ARG A 503 4.38 70.47 -81.17
N THR A 504 4.41 69.50 -80.27
CA THR A 504 4.80 68.11 -80.58
C THR A 504 3.56 67.32 -81.03
N LYS A 505 3.73 66.43 -82.02
CA LYS A 505 2.74 65.42 -82.39
C LYS A 505 3.34 64.05 -82.12
N GLU A 506 2.72 63.30 -81.22
CA GLU A 506 3.07 61.92 -80.88
C GLU A 506 2.06 60.99 -81.56
N THR A 507 2.53 59.92 -82.21
CA THR A 507 1.67 58.90 -82.82
C THR A 507 2.08 57.52 -82.31
N ASN A 508 1.29 56.98 -81.38
CA ASN A 508 1.57 55.69 -80.74
C ASN A 508 0.82 54.57 -81.48
N VAL A 509 1.52 53.49 -81.85
CA VAL A 509 0.91 52.24 -82.35
C VAL A 509 1.46 51.09 -81.52
N SER A 510 0.70 50.62 -80.52
CA SER A 510 1.02 49.43 -79.72
C SER A 510 0.23 48.22 -80.21
N THR A 511 0.89 47.06 -80.30
CA THR A 511 0.24 45.78 -80.61
C THR A 511 0.01 45.00 -79.32
N LYS A 512 -1.23 45.05 -78.81
CA LYS A 512 -1.67 44.31 -77.61
C LYS A 512 -2.31 42.98 -78.01
N ILE A 513 -1.92 41.88 -77.37
CA ILE A 513 -2.46 40.55 -77.66
C ILE A 513 -3.57 40.23 -76.66
N THR A 514 -4.72 39.79 -77.15
CA THR A 514 -5.84 39.34 -76.31
C THR A 514 -6.22 37.91 -76.67
N ILE A 515 -6.61 37.12 -75.66
CA ILE A 515 -7.05 35.74 -75.82
C ILE A 515 -8.54 35.68 -75.52
N LEU A 516 -9.31 35.10 -76.43
CA LEU A 516 -10.76 35.02 -76.32
C LEU A 516 -11.14 33.79 -75.50
N ASP A 517 -11.80 34.01 -74.36
CA ASP A 517 -12.30 32.92 -73.52
C ASP A 517 -13.44 32.18 -74.25
N PRO A 518 -13.29 30.86 -74.52
CA PRO A 518 -14.27 30.10 -75.27
C PRO A 518 -15.63 29.94 -74.55
N GLU A 519 -15.70 30.10 -73.23
CA GLU A 519 -16.97 29.98 -72.50
C GLU A 519 -17.70 31.32 -72.35
N THR A 520 -16.97 32.42 -72.18
CA THR A 520 -17.58 33.75 -71.96
C THR A 520 -17.58 34.65 -73.20
N GLY A 521 -16.81 34.30 -74.23
CA GLY A 521 -16.62 35.10 -75.44
C GLY A 521 -15.94 36.45 -75.19
N LYS A 522 -15.34 36.64 -74.01
CA LYS A 522 -14.67 37.88 -73.62
C LYS A 522 -13.18 37.79 -73.88
N ASP A 523 -12.62 38.91 -74.32
CA ASP A 523 -11.18 39.09 -74.46
C ASP A 523 -10.53 39.21 -73.07
N MET A 524 -9.49 38.40 -72.82
CA MET A 524 -8.68 38.42 -71.61
C MET A 524 -7.21 38.61 -71.94
N SER A 525 -6.40 39.05 -70.96
CA SER A 525 -4.95 39.16 -71.15
C SER A 525 -4.29 37.76 -71.20
N PRO A 526 -3.13 37.61 -71.87
CA PRO A 526 -2.38 36.35 -71.85
C PRO A 526 -2.06 35.89 -70.42
N TYR A 527 -1.85 36.81 -69.48
CA TYR A 527 -1.61 36.50 -68.07
C TYR A 527 -2.86 35.92 -67.36
N ASP A 528 -4.03 36.53 -67.57
CA ASP A 528 -5.29 36.04 -67.01
C ASP A 528 -5.67 34.67 -67.60
N ALA A 529 -5.39 34.46 -68.88
CA ALA A 529 -5.58 33.17 -69.55
C ALA A 529 -4.63 32.08 -69.01
N TYR A 530 -3.40 32.43 -68.63
CA TYR A 530 -2.45 31.50 -68.00
C TYR A 530 -2.90 31.10 -66.59
N ILE A 531 -3.30 32.06 -65.77
CA ILE A 531 -3.85 31.81 -64.42
C ILE A 531 -5.16 31.02 -64.51
N GLY A 532 -5.98 31.29 -65.52
CA GLY A 532 -7.21 30.56 -65.83
C GLY A 532 -6.99 29.17 -66.45
N GLY A 533 -5.75 28.78 -66.74
CA GLY A 533 -5.41 27.47 -67.32
C GLY A 533 -5.81 27.30 -68.79
N LEU A 534 -6.16 28.38 -69.49
CA LEU A 534 -6.54 28.39 -70.92
C LEU A 534 -5.32 28.31 -71.85
N ILE A 535 -4.15 28.76 -71.37
CA ILE A 535 -2.86 28.61 -72.05
C ILE A 535 -1.82 28.04 -71.08
N ASP A 536 -0.86 27.28 -71.60
CA ASP A 536 0.24 26.75 -70.80
C ASP A 536 1.35 27.80 -70.55
N ARG A 537 2.28 27.49 -69.66
CA ARG A 537 3.38 28.41 -69.29
C ARG A 537 4.29 28.74 -70.47
N GLN A 538 4.48 27.81 -71.41
CA GLN A 538 5.29 28.07 -72.61
C GLN A 538 4.56 28.99 -73.60
N GLN A 539 3.26 28.82 -73.76
CA GLN A 539 2.38 29.65 -74.57
C GLN A 539 2.25 31.06 -73.99
N TYR A 540 2.16 31.19 -72.67
CA TYR A 540 2.19 32.48 -71.98
C TYR A 540 3.47 33.27 -72.28
N ILE A 541 4.64 32.64 -72.07
CA ILE A 541 5.94 33.29 -72.32
C ILE A 541 6.04 33.68 -73.81
N HIS A 542 5.56 32.83 -74.72
CA HIS A 542 5.59 33.12 -76.13
C HIS A 542 4.67 34.30 -76.54
N LEU A 543 3.49 34.43 -75.92
CA LEU A 543 2.59 35.55 -76.18
C LEU A 543 3.08 36.86 -75.56
N GLU A 544 3.72 36.80 -74.39
CA GLU A 544 4.36 37.95 -73.74
C GLU A 544 5.60 38.45 -74.52
N GLU A 545 6.33 37.53 -75.18
CA GLU A 545 7.42 37.86 -76.11
C GLU A 545 6.93 38.56 -77.39
N LEU A 546 5.67 38.33 -77.80
CA LEU A 546 5.09 38.92 -79.01
C LEU A 546 4.44 40.30 -78.77
N GLU A 547 4.15 40.66 -77.52
CA GLU A 547 3.77 42.03 -77.17
C GLU A 547 5.01 42.93 -77.22
N CYS A 548 5.16 43.74 -78.27
CA CYS A 548 6.26 44.69 -78.39
C CYS A 548 5.71 46.10 -78.67
N ASP A 549 6.05 47.04 -77.79
CA ASP A 549 5.65 48.44 -77.90
C ASP A 549 6.87 49.27 -78.35
N TRP A 550 6.91 49.57 -79.64
CA TRP A 550 7.86 50.52 -80.22
C TRP A 550 7.14 51.86 -80.43
N GLU A 551 7.71 52.94 -79.90
CA GLU A 551 7.21 54.31 -80.06
C GLU A 551 8.13 55.12 -80.97
N GLU A 552 7.57 55.80 -81.97
CA GLU A 552 8.32 56.77 -82.79
C GLU A 552 8.05 58.19 -82.28
N VAL A 553 9.10 58.82 -81.76
CA VAL A 553 9.06 60.22 -81.32
C VAL A 553 9.73 61.09 -82.38
N THR A 554 8.96 61.94 -83.03
CA THR A 554 9.48 62.94 -83.97
C THR A 554 9.46 64.33 -83.33
N SER A 555 10.64 64.92 -83.15
CA SER A 555 10.81 66.27 -82.62
C SER A 555 11.34 67.23 -83.70
N LEU A 556 10.85 68.48 -83.68
CA LEU A 556 11.31 69.57 -84.55
C LEU A 556 12.31 70.43 -83.77
N GLY A 557 13.61 70.21 -84.03
CA GLY A 557 14.69 71.03 -83.49
C GLY A 557 15.25 72.03 -84.52
N PRO A 558 16.13 72.95 -84.11
CA PRO A 558 16.72 73.97 -84.98
C PRO A 558 17.52 73.40 -86.18
N ASP A 559 17.93 72.13 -86.15
CA ASP A 559 18.66 71.42 -87.22
C ASP A 559 17.76 70.47 -88.05
N GLY A 560 16.44 70.64 -88.00
CA GLY A 560 15.44 69.86 -88.75
C GLY A 560 14.78 68.73 -87.97
N GLU A 561 13.86 68.00 -88.62
CA GLU A 561 13.08 66.90 -88.00
C GLU A 561 14.00 65.75 -87.55
N THR A 562 13.97 65.39 -86.27
CA THR A 562 14.66 64.22 -85.71
C THR A 562 13.64 63.18 -85.25
N SER A 563 13.66 62.00 -85.89
CA SER A 563 12.80 60.87 -85.53
C SER A 563 13.64 59.80 -84.79
N VAL A 564 13.17 59.43 -83.61
CA VAL A 564 13.81 58.46 -82.70
C VAL A 564 12.81 57.34 -82.39
N LEU A 565 13.23 56.09 -82.54
CA LEU A 565 12.46 54.93 -82.08
C LEU A 565 12.82 54.58 -80.64
N GLN A 566 11.82 54.41 -79.79
CA GLN A 566 11.97 54.03 -78.40
C GLN A 566 11.33 52.66 -78.16
N ASP A 567 12.07 51.76 -77.53
CA ASP A 567 11.52 50.52 -76.99
C ASP A 567 10.97 50.80 -75.58
N CYS A 568 9.66 50.68 -75.39
CA CYS A 568 9.01 50.98 -74.11
C CYS A 568 9.32 49.96 -73.01
N LYS A 569 9.75 48.74 -73.36
CA LYS A 569 10.14 47.70 -72.38
C LYS A 569 11.55 47.90 -71.85
N SER A 570 12.49 48.32 -72.71
CA SER A 570 13.90 48.53 -72.31
C SER A 570 14.28 49.99 -72.06
N GLY A 571 13.45 50.95 -72.49
CA GLY A 571 13.72 52.38 -72.42
C GLY A 571 14.84 52.86 -73.36
N LYS A 572 15.31 51.99 -74.27
CA LYS A 572 16.39 52.33 -75.20
C LYS A 572 15.85 53.14 -76.37
N GLN A 573 16.62 54.16 -76.76
CA GLN A 573 16.30 55.05 -77.87
C GLN A 573 17.28 54.84 -79.02
N TYR A 574 16.74 54.75 -80.23
CA TYR A 574 17.47 54.49 -81.45
C TYR A 574 17.17 55.59 -82.47
N SER A 575 18.20 56.37 -82.80
CA SER A 575 18.12 57.44 -83.80
C SER A 575 18.08 56.86 -85.20
N ILE A 576 17.00 57.15 -85.95
CA ILE A 576 16.84 56.69 -87.32
C ILE A 576 17.92 57.33 -88.23
N LYS A 577 18.31 58.58 -87.95
CA LYS A 577 19.36 59.30 -88.70
C LYS A 577 20.73 58.63 -88.56
N ASP A 578 21.06 58.15 -87.37
CA ASP A 578 22.36 57.50 -87.11
C ASP A 578 22.43 56.12 -87.76
N ALA A 579 21.33 55.37 -87.75
CA ALA A 579 21.27 54.06 -88.39
C ALA A 579 21.38 54.14 -89.93
N VAL A 580 20.90 55.21 -90.57
CA VAL A 580 21.16 55.49 -92.00
C VAL A 580 22.63 55.85 -92.24
N LYS A 581 23.23 56.68 -91.37
CA LYS A 581 24.63 57.11 -91.49
C LYS A 581 25.61 55.95 -91.34
N GLU A 582 25.29 54.99 -90.48
CA GLU A 582 26.10 53.79 -90.24
C GLU A 582 25.86 52.67 -91.27
N GLY A 583 24.97 52.90 -92.25
CA GLY A 583 24.67 51.93 -93.31
C GLY A 583 23.82 50.74 -92.85
N ARG A 584 23.18 50.83 -91.67
CA ARG A 584 22.30 49.79 -91.11
C ARG A 584 20.90 49.80 -91.73
N LEU A 585 20.48 50.94 -92.27
CA LEU A 585 19.27 51.07 -93.10
C LEU A 585 19.63 51.55 -94.50
N THR A 586 19.01 50.95 -95.51
CA THR A 586 19.08 51.47 -96.88
C THR A 586 17.99 52.51 -97.14
N GLU A 587 18.18 53.38 -98.15
CA GLU A 587 17.13 54.32 -98.58
C GLU A 587 15.85 53.60 -99.03
N TYR A 588 15.97 52.33 -99.45
CA TYR A 588 14.84 51.48 -99.84
C TYR A 588 13.98 51.08 -98.64
N ASP A 589 14.59 50.67 -97.52
CA ASP A 589 13.90 50.26 -96.30
C ASP A 589 13.15 51.45 -95.67
N MET A 590 13.77 52.64 -95.70
CA MET A 590 13.15 53.89 -95.27
C MET A 590 11.89 54.22 -96.07
N LYS A 591 11.94 53.99 -97.38
CA LYS A 591 10.82 54.24 -98.28
C LYS A 591 9.69 53.23 -98.05
N GLN A 592 10.00 51.96 -97.81
CA GLN A 592 9.01 50.95 -97.47
C GLN A 592 8.29 51.26 -96.15
N TYR A 593 9.03 51.71 -95.13
CA TYR A 593 8.45 52.12 -93.85
C TYR A 593 7.51 53.34 -94.02
N LYS A 594 7.97 54.40 -94.71
CA LYS A 594 7.15 55.60 -94.98
C LYS A 594 5.92 55.32 -95.85
N GLU A 595 5.98 54.32 -96.73
CA GLU A 595 4.83 53.84 -97.52
C GLU A 595 3.92 52.87 -96.73
N GLY A 596 4.23 52.56 -95.47
CA GLY A 596 3.46 51.66 -94.61
C GLY A 596 3.56 50.18 -94.99
N LYS A 597 4.52 49.80 -95.84
CA LYS A 597 4.71 48.42 -96.33
C LYS A 597 5.56 47.57 -95.40
N MET A 598 6.26 48.19 -94.44
CA MET A 598 7.04 47.52 -93.41
C MET A 598 6.54 47.96 -92.02
N PRO A 599 6.18 47.02 -91.12
CA PRO A 599 5.72 47.35 -89.78
C PRO A 599 6.86 47.90 -88.91
N ILE A 600 6.51 48.73 -87.91
CA ILE A 600 7.48 49.39 -87.02
C ILE A 600 8.38 48.41 -86.28
N SER A 601 7.91 47.20 -85.98
CA SER A 601 8.70 46.14 -85.33
C SER A 601 9.82 45.60 -86.23
N GLU A 602 9.55 45.42 -87.52
CA GLU A 602 10.55 44.98 -88.50
C GLU A 602 11.54 46.12 -88.82
N PHE A 603 11.03 47.34 -88.92
CA PHE A 603 11.86 48.55 -89.10
C PHE A 603 12.76 48.83 -87.89
N ALA A 604 12.26 48.66 -86.67
CA ALA A 604 13.03 48.86 -85.44
C ALA A 604 14.17 47.84 -85.29
N LEU A 605 13.98 46.59 -85.73
CA LEU A 605 15.05 45.58 -85.74
C LEU A 605 16.17 45.95 -86.72
N LEU A 606 15.83 46.52 -87.89
CA LEU A 606 16.83 47.06 -88.83
C LEU A 606 17.58 48.25 -88.24
N VAL A 607 16.87 49.15 -87.54
CA VAL A 607 17.47 50.31 -86.84
C VAL A 607 18.35 49.84 -85.67
N ALA A 608 18.00 48.75 -84.99
CA ALA A 608 18.74 48.19 -83.85
C ALA A 608 19.97 47.35 -84.26
N GLY A 609 19.95 46.72 -85.45
CA GLY A 609 21.12 46.05 -86.06
C GLY A 609 21.23 44.53 -85.89
N ASP A 610 20.12 43.80 -85.74
CA ASP A 610 20.14 42.33 -85.58
C ASP A 610 19.84 41.57 -86.90
N GLU A 611 20.80 40.76 -87.39
CA GLU A 611 20.60 39.90 -88.57
C GLU A 611 20.07 38.48 -88.24
N LYS A 612 18.89 38.16 -88.79
CA LYS A 612 18.25 36.86 -89.07
C LYS A 612 18.84 35.56 -88.46
N LYS A 613 18.06 34.90 -87.60
CA LYS A 613 17.99 33.42 -87.52
C LYS A 613 16.55 32.94 -87.38
N GLN A 614 16.10 32.10 -88.30
CA GLN A 614 14.80 31.41 -88.24
C GLN A 614 14.80 30.30 -87.16
N PRO A 615 13.67 30.06 -86.46
CA PRO A 615 13.52 28.89 -85.62
C PRO A 615 12.95 27.71 -86.43
N LYS A 616 13.71 26.61 -86.46
CA LYS A 616 13.26 25.30 -86.93
C LYS A 616 12.67 24.51 -85.76
N PHE A 617 11.56 23.83 -86.05
CA PHE A 617 10.85 22.87 -85.24
C PHE A 617 11.70 21.66 -84.74
N ASN A 618 11.21 21.10 -83.62
CA ASN A 618 11.21 19.69 -83.19
C ASN A 618 12.13 19.18 -82.06
N SER A 619 11.41 18.66 -81.06
CA SER A 619 11.57 17.41 -80.30
C SER A 619 12.67 17.29 -79.24
N ILE A 620 12.22 17.36 -78.00
CA ILE A 620 12.87 16.84 -76.79
C ILE A 620 12.65 15.32 -76.75
N THR A 621 13.73 14.54 -76.84
CA THR A 621 13.77 13.14 -76.40
C THR A 621 14.20 13.08 -74.93
N SER A 622 13.27 12.63 -74.09
CA SER A 622 13.43 11.82 -72.87
C SER A 622 14.82 11.67 -72.23
N LYS A 623 14.96 12.18 -71.01
CA LYS A 623 15.80 11.56 -69.96
C LYS A 623 15.05 11.52 -68.64
N SER A 624 14.70 10.31 -68.24
CA SER A 624 14.17 9.92 -66.93
C SER A 624 15.24 10.04 -65.84
N SER A 625 14.89 10.73 -64.75
CA SER A 625 15.55 10.63 -63.44
C SER A 625 15.09 9.36 -62.70
N PRO A 626 15.93 8.79 -61.82
CA PRO A 626 15.69 7.48 -61.21
C PRO A 626 14.74 7.58 -60.01
N SER A 627 13.73 6.71 -60.00
CA SER A 627 12.94 6.39 -58.80
C SER A 627 13.81 5.57 -57.84
N VAL A 628 14.17 6.15 -56.71
CA VAL A 628 14.75 5.41 -55.59
C VAL A 628 13.62 4.69 -54.87
N ASN A 629 13.44 3.42 -55.23
CA ASN A 629 12.72 2.46 -54.41
C ASN A 629 13.59 2.13 -53.19
N SER A 630 13.31 2.73 -52.03
CA SER A 630 13.75 2.17 -50.76
C SER A 630 12.77 1.09 -50.35
N ALA A 631 13.13 -0.16 -50.63
CA ALA A 631 12.48 -1.34 -50.08
C ALA A 631 12.58 -1.26 -48.55
N PHE A 632 11.45 -0.98 -47.91
CA PHE A 632 11.28 -1.30 -46.49
C PHE A 632 11.00 -2.79 -46.41
N ASP A 633 11.97 -3.53 -45.86
CA ASP A 633 11.79 -4.89 -45.40
C ASP A 633 10.66 -4.91 -44.36
N ILE A 634 9.50 -5.43 -44.78
CA ILE A 634 8.46 -5.89 -43.87
C ILE A 634 9.00 -7.18 -43.23
N SER A 635 9.83 -7.01 -42.21
CA SER A 635 10.06 -8.06 -41.24
C SER A 635 8.88 -8.02 -40.27
N SER A 636 8.03 -9.05 -40.34
CA SER A 636 7.05 -9.33 -39.30
C SER A 636 7.74 -9.27 -37.95
N ALA A 637 7.36 -8.32 -37.09
CA ALA A 637 7.96 -8.16 -35.77
C ALA A 637 7.90 -9.49 -35.01
N THR A 638 9.06 -10.15 -34.86
CA THR A 638 9.18 -11.40 -34.12
C THR A 638 8.90 -11.10 -32.66
N GLU A 639 7.76 -11.57 -32.14
CA GLU A 639 7.34 -11.34 -30.77
C GLU A 639 8.40 -11.85 -29.81
N THR A 640 9.00 -10.94 -29.04
CA THR A 640 9.98 -11.28 -28.01
C THR A 640 9.28 -11.29 -26.66
N TYR A 641 9.56 -12.30 -25.83
CA TYR A 641 8.98 -12.37 -24.50
C TYR A 641 9.50 -11.21 -23.61
N PRO A 642 8.64 -10.57 -22.79
CA PRO A 642 9.10 -9.68 -21.73
C PRO A 642 9.88 -10.50 -20.68
N ILE A 643 10.60 -9.80 -19.80
CA ILE A 643 11.30 -10.41 -18.66
C ILE A 643 10.33 -11.31 -17.88
N ALA A 644 10.55 -12.62 -17.94
CA ALA A 644 9.59 -13.63 -17.48
C ALA A 644 9.71 -13.92 -15.97
N GLY A 645 10.89 -13.74 -15.39
CA GLY A 645 11.18 -14.13 -14.03
C GLY A 645 12.62 -13.79 -13.63
N ILE A 646 13.05 -14.36 -12.51
CA ILE A 646 14.36 -14.11 -11.91
C ILE A 646 15.17 -15.41 -11.89
N MET A 647 16.43 -15.34 -12.32
CA MET A 647 17.38 -16.46 -12.25
C MET A 647 18.38 -16.21 -11.13
N ASP A 648 18.46 -17.12 -10.16
CA ASP A 648 19.54 -17.06 -9.17
C ASP A 648 20.83 -17.56 -9.80
N THR A 649 21.82 -16.67 -9.95
CA THR A 649 23.09 -16.97 -10.61
C THR A 649 23.94 -17.97 -9.85
N ASN A 650 23.68 -18.16 -8.55
CA ASN A 650 24.43 -19.10 -7.72
C ASN A 650 23.96 -20.54 -7.92
N THR A 651 22.64 -20.72 -8.10
CA THR A 651 22.00 -22.04 -8.20
C THR A 651 21.52 -22.37 -9.61
N ASN A 652 21.65 -21.43 -10.55
CA ASN A 652 21.04 -21.45 -11.89
C ASN A 652 19.54 -21.82 -11.86
N SER A 653 18.87 -21.53 -10.74
CA SER A 653 17.45 -21.83 -10.55
C SER A 653 16.59 -20.64 -10.97
N CYS A 654 15.54 -20.93 -11.71
CA CYS A 654 14.61 -19.92 -12.23
C CYS A 654 13.35 -19.85 -11.37
N PHE A 655 12.94 -18.63 -11.01
CA PHE A 655 11.79 -18.36 -10.16
C PHE A 655 10.83 -17.37 -10.81
N THR A 656 9.53 -17.55 -10.56
CA THR A 656 8.51 -16.53 -10.90
C THR A 656 8.78 -15.26 -10.11
N ILE A 657 8.36 -14.10 -10.63
CA ILE A 657 8.63 -12.80 -9.97
C ILE A 657 8.11 -12.79 -8.53
N ARG A 658 6.91 -13.34 -8.28
CA ARG A 658 6.37 -13.52 -6.91
C ARG A 658 7.27 -14.41 -6.05
N SER A 659 7.66 -15.59 -6.55
CA SER A 659 8.52 -16.51 -5.79
C SER A 659 9.88 -15.90 -5.47
N ALA A 660 10.46 -15.14 -6.40
CA ALA A 660 11.71 -14.42 -6.20
C ALA A 660 11.59 -13.31 -5.16
N THR A 661 10.45 -12.61 -5.13
CA THR A 661 10.14 -11.58 -4.12
C THR A 661 10.03 -12.20 -2.73
N LEU A 662 9.31 -13.33 -2.58
CA LEU A 662 9.20 -14.07 -1.32
C LEU A 662 10.56 -14.57 -0.80
N ARG A 663 11.46 -14.93 -1.72
CA ARG A 663 12.84 -15.33 -1.43
C ARG A 663 13.80 -14.16 -1.24
N LYS A 664 13.32 -12.91 -1.32
CA LYS A 664 14.12 -11.67 -1.22
C LYS A 664 15.28 -11.59 -2.23
N LEU A 665 15.13 -12.24 -3.40
CA LEU A 665 16.12 -12.13 -4.49
C LEU A 665 16.01 -10.77 -5.20
N ILE A 666 14.82 -10.18 -5.19
CA ILE A 666 14.52 -8.86 -5.75
C ILE A 666 13.72 -8.05 -4.75
N ASP A 667 13.79 -6.72 -4.85
CA ASP A 667 12.98 -5.84 -4.02
C ASP A 667 11.52 -5.78 -4.52
N PRO A 668 10.54 -5.52 -3.63
CA PRO A 668 9.12 -5.50 -4.00
C PRO A 668 8.76 -4.44 -5.06
N ILE A 669 9.50 -3.33 -5.15
CA ILE A 669 9.23 -2.26 -6.11
C ILE A 669 9.61 -2.74 -7.51
N THR A 670 10.82 -3.29 -7.67
CA THR A 670 11.26 -3.90 -8.92
C THR A 670 10.34 -5.05 -9.34
N ALA A 671 9.94 -5.91 -8.39
CA ALA A 671 8.99 -6.98 -8.65
C ALA A 671 7.67 -6.46 -9.24
N GLN A 672 7.13 -5.40 -8.65
CA GLN A 672 5.92 -4.74 -9.14
C GLN A 672 6.09 -4.22 -10.57
N ARG A 673 7.23 -3.57 -10.88
CA ARG A 673 7.49 -3.02 -12.23
C ARG A 673 7.60 -4.10 -13.29
N LEU A 674 8.26 -5.21 -12.96
CA LEU A 674 8.37 -6.35 -13.88
C LEU A 674 7.00 -7.01 -14.13
N LEU A 675 6.16 -7.16 -13.09
CA LEU A 675 4.80 -7.68 -13.25
C LEU A 675 3.89 -6.74 -14.05
N GLU A 676 4.01 -5.43 -13.84
CA GLU A 676 3.27 -4.42 -14.62
C GLU A 676 3.66 -4.47 -16.11
N ALA A 677 4.96 -4.63 -16.42
CA ALA A 677 5.42 -4.81 -17.79
C ALA A 677 4.89 -6.11 -18.43
N GLN A 678 4.82 -7.23 -17.68
CA GLN A 678 4.20 -8.47 -18.16
C GLN A 678 2.70 -8.28 -18.43
N ALA A 679 1.98 -7.65 -17.50
CA ALA A 679 0.55 -7.36 -17.67
C ALA A 679 0.28 -6.47 -18.89
N ALA A 680 1.09 -5.43 -19.10
CA ALA A 680 0.99 -4.53 -20.25
C ALA A 680 1.34 -5.17 -21.61
N THR A 681 1.99 -6.35 -21.62
CA THR A 681 2.43 -7.06 -22.83
C THR A 681 1.71 -8.39 -23.07
N GLY A 682 0.56 -8.59 -22.40
CA GLY A 682 -0.35 -9.71 -22.67
C GLY A 682 -0.70 -10.58 -21.46
N GLY A 683 -0.10 -10.34 -20.30
CA GLY A 683 -0.44 -11.04 -19.06
C GLY A 683 0.76 -11.63 -18.34
N VAL A 684 0.52 -12.13 -17.13
CA VAL A 684 1.57 -12.65 -16.23
C VAL A 684 2.07 -13.99 -16.74
N ILE A 685 3.39 -14.14 -16.85
CA ILE A 685 4.01 -15.34 -17.43
C ILE A 685 4.15 -16.43 -16.38
N ASP A 686 3.72 -17.63 -16.74
CA ASP A 686 4.03 -18.85 -16.00
C ASP A 686 5.20 -19.58 -16.67
N ILE A 687 6.30 -19.71 -15.93
CA ILE A 687 7.57 -20.28 -16.40
C ILE A 687 7.40 -21.75 -16.77
N SER A 688 6.51 -22.47 -16.06
CA SER A 688 6.34 -23.91 -16.21
C SER A 688 5.73 -24.32 -17.56
N ASN A 689 4.80 -23.51 -18.07
CA ASN A 689 4.06 -23.79 -19.32
C ASN A 689 4.31 -22.75 -20.42
N LYS A 690 5.11 -21.72 -20.15
CA LYS A 690 5.44 -20.59 -21.06
C LYS A 690 4.22 -19.79 -21.53
N ARG A 691 3.08 -19.91 -20.84
CA ARG A 691 1.84 -19.20 -21.18
C ARG A 691 1.72 -17.92 -20.38
N LYS A 692 1.15 -16.89 -21.02
CA LYS A 692 0.69 -15.66 -20.36
C LYS A 692 -0.73 -15.90 -19.85
N HIS A 693 -0.98 -15.59 -18.58
CA HIS A 693 -2.32 -15.65 -17.98
C HIS A 693 -2.81 -14.24 -17.68
N LYS A 694 -4.11 -13.99 -17.89
CA LYS A 694 -4.77 -12.76 -17.42
C LYS A 694 -4.56 -12.59 -15.92
N VAL A 695 -4.54 -11.34 -15.43
CA VAL A 695 -4.20 -11.04 -14.03
C VAL A 695 -5.08 -11.82 -13.06
N ASN A 696 -6.40 -11.84 -13.29
CA ASN A 696 -7.34 -12.60 -12.44
C ASN A 696 -7.03 -14.10 -12.37
N LYS A 697 -6.66 -14.72 -13.51
CA LYS A 697 -6.31 -16.14 -13.56
C LYS A 697 -4.95 -16.40 -12.91
N ALA A 698 -3.99 -15.48 -13.10
CA ALA A 698 -2.68 -15.54 -12.47
C ALA A 698 -2.78 -15.47 -10.94
N THR A 699 -3.71 -14.67 -10.40
CA THR A 699 -4.00 -14.61 -8.96
C THR A 699 -4.52 -15.95 -8.44
N LEU A 700 -5.48 -16.58 -9.14
CA LEU A 700 -6.04 -17.89 -8.76
C LEU A 700 -4.99 -19.01 -8.74
N ILE A 701 -4.03 -18.96 -9.67
CA ILE A 701 -2.91 -19.93 -9.76
C ILE A 701 -1.81 -19.59 -8.74
N GLY A 702 -1.84 -18.41 -8.14
CA GLY A 702 -0.86 -17.96 -7.16
C GLY A 702 0.43 -17.40 -7.79
N LEU A 703 0.40 -16.88 -9.01
CA LEU A 703 1.53 -16.19 -9.63
C LEU A 703 1.67 -14.72 -9.17
N VAL A 704 0.62 -14.16 -8.57
CA VAL A 704 0.51 -12.75 -8.14
C VAL A 704 -0.06 -12.70 -6.73
N ASP A 705 0.39 -11.73 -5.91
CA ASP A 705 -0.20 -11.43 -4.60
C ASP A 705 -1.47 -10.58 -4.72
N GLU A 706 -2.47 -10.83 -3.86
CA GLU A 706 -3.76 -10.10 -3.87
C GLU A 706 -3.60 -8.58 -3.75
N SER A 707 -2.57 -8.12 -3.03
CA SER A 707 -2.27 -6.69 -2.85
C SER A 707 -1.86 -5.98 -4.14
N GLN A 708 -1.36 -6.70 -5.15
CA GLN A 708 -0.87 -6.15 -6.41
C GLN A 708 -1.93 -6.16 -7.52
N VAL A 709 -3.01 -6.92 -7.35
CA VAL A 709 -4.02 -7.21 -8.40
C VAL A 709 -4.59 -5.95 -9.02
N GLN A 710 -4.99 -4.95 -8.23
CA GLN A 710 -5.59 -3.72 -8.76
C GLN A 710 -4.63 -2.92 -9.65
N ARG A 711 -3.34 -2.86 -9.27
CA ARG A 711 -2.32 -2.18 -10.08
C ARG A 711 -2.04 -2.93 -11.37
N LEU A 712 -2.01 -4.26 -11.30
CA LEU A 712 -1.79 -5.12 -12.46
C LEU A 712 -2.98 -5.13 -13.41
N LEU A 713 -4.22 -5.04 -12.93
CA LEU A 713 -5.40 -4.86 -13.77
C LEU A 713 -5.35 -3.52 -14.52
N ASN A 714 -4.86 -2.45 -13.88
CA ASN A 714 -4.66 -1.17 -14.55
C ASN A 714 -3.55 -1.24 -15.63
N ALA A 715 -2.50 -2.03 -15.39
CA ALA A 715 -1.47 -2.29 -16.40
C ALA A 715 -1.98 -3.22 -17.52
N GLU A 716 -2.83 -4.21 -17.22
CA GLU A 716 -3.45 -5.11 -18.21
C GLU A 716 -4.34 -4.36 -19.20
N LYS A 717 -4.96 -3.24 -18.79
CA LYS A 717 -5.68 -2.33 -19.70
C LYS A 717 -4.79 -1.78 -20.81
N ALA A 718 -3.48 -1.72 -20.62
CA ALA A 718 -2.56 -1.33 -21.68
C ALA A 718 -2.53 -2.35 -22.84
N PHE A 719 -2.87 -3.61 -22.56
CA PHE A 719 -2.97 -4.67 -23.55
C PHE A 719 -4.41 -4.87 -24.03
N THR A 720 -5.39 -4.88 -23.12
CA THR A 720 -6.79 -5.13 -23.48
C THR A 720 -7.54 -3.91 -24.01
N GLY A 721 -6.96 -2.72 -23.85
CA GLY A 721 -7.57 -1.44 -24.18
C GLY A 721 -8.14 -0.71 -22.98
N VAL A 722 -8.12 0.61 -23.06
CA VAL A 722 -8.76 1.51 -22.09
C VAL A 722 -10.12 1.91 -22.65
N GLU A 723 -11.19 1.48 -21.98
CA GLU A 723 -12.56 1.84 -22.38
C GLU A 723 -12.78 3.35 -22.22
N ASP A 724 -13.14 4.01 -23.31
CA ASP A 724 -13.53 5.41 -23.30
C ASP A 724 -14.98 5.51 -22.76
N PRO A 725 -15.22 6.28 -21.69
CA PRO A 725 -16.53 6.35 -21.06
C PRO A 725 -17.61 6.98 -21.97
N VAL A 726 -17.22 7.73 -22.99
CA VAL A 726 -18.15 8.45 -23.87
C VAL A 726 -18.71 7.55 -24.97
N ASN A 727 -17.82 6.91 -25.74
CA ASN A 727 -18.20 6.10 -26.91
C ASN A 727 -18.11 4.59 -26.65
N LYS A 728 -17.59 4.15 -25.50
CA LYS A 728 -17.38 2.73 -25.15
C LYS A 728 -16.37 2.01 -26.06
N ASP A 729 -15.55 2.76 -26.78
CA ASP A 729 -14.49 2.21 -27.61
C ASP A 729 -13.26 1.86 -26.78
N ASN A 730 -12.56 0.78 -27.16
CA ASN A 730 -11.30 0.41 -26.54
C ASN A 730 -10.15 1.19 -27.18
N LEU A 731 -9.62 2.15 -26.44
CA LEU A 731 -8.49 2.98 -26.85
C LEU A 731 -7.17 2.27 -26.58
N SER A 732 -6.22 2.43 -27.50
CA SER A 732 -4.82 2.09 -27.25
C SER A 732 -4.23 2.99 -26.15
N VAL A 733 -3.09 2.57 -25.58
CA VAL A 733 -2.44 3.31 -24.49
C VAL A 733 -2.11 4.76 -24.89
N GLY A 734 -1.61 4.96 -26.11
CA GLY A 734 -1.26 6.30 -26.59
C GLY A 734 -2.48 7.18 -26.79
N GLU A 735 -3.58 6.65 -27.33
CA GLU A 735 -4.86 7.37 -27.46
C GLU A 735 -5.47 7.71 -26.10
N ALA A 736 -5.39 6.78 -25.15
CA ALA A 736 -5.86 7.00 -23.79
C ALA A 736 -5.09 8.13 -23.10
N VAL A 737 -3.78 8.28 -23.34
CA VAL A 737 -3.00 9.42 -22.83
C VAL A 737 -3.42 10.73 -23.49
N GLN A 738 -3.59 10.73 -24.82
CA GLN A 738 -4.00 11.93 -25.56
C GLN A 738 -5.36 12.45 -25.09
N LYS A 739 -6.29 11.54 -24.77
CA LYS A 739 -7.62 11.86 -24.22
C LYS A 739 -7.64 12.08 -22.69
N GLY A 740 -6.52 11.89 -22.00
CA GLY A 740 -6.42 12.08 -20.54
C GLY A 740 -7.00 10.96 -19.68
N TRP A 741 -7.30 9.79 -20.26
CA TRP A 741 -7.80 8.61 -19.55
C TRP A 741 -6.70 7.79 -18.84
N MET A 742 -5.42 8.03 -19.17
CA MET A 742 -4.28 7.42 -18.49
C MET A 742 -3.18 8.46 -18.22
N PRO A 743 -2.55 8.46 -17.03
CA PRO A 743 -1.40 9.33 -16.76
C PRO A 743 -0.24 9.05 -17.72
N LYS A 744 0.33 10.13 -18.27
CA LYS A 744 1.42 10.06 -19.25
C LYS A 744 2.61 9.22 -18.75
N ASP A 745 3.04 9.43 -17.50
CA ASP A 745 4.20 8.73 -16.93
C ASP A 745 4.02 7.21 -16.85
N THR A 746 2.81 6.74 -16.49
CA THR A 746 2.50 5.30 -16.44
C THR A 746 2.42 4.70 -17.84
N ALA A 747 1.79 5.43 -18.75
CA ALA A 747 1.55 4.98 -20.10
C ALA A 747 2.85 4.83 -20.90
N ILE A 748 3.80 5.75 -20.76
CA ILE A 748 5.11 5.66 -21.43
C ILE A 748 5.82 4.38 -21.04
N ARG A 749 5.80 3.98 -19.76
CA ARG A 749 6.42 2.73 -19.30
C ARG A 749 5.78 1.49 -19.92
N PHE A 750 4.45 1.47 -20.04
CA PHE A 750 3.75 0.37 -20.70
C PHE A 750 4.06 0.31 -22.19
N MET A 751 4.09 1.47 -22.86
CA MET A 751 4.46 1.59 -24.27
C MET A 751 5.93 1.23 -24.51
N GLU A 752 6.85 1.57 -23.60
CA GLU A 752 8.26 1.16 -23.63
C GLU A 752 8.37 -0.37 -23.60
N ALA A 753 7.71 -1.02 -22.64
CA ALA A 753 7.69 -2.48 -22.56
C ALA A 753 7.06 -3.14 -23.81
N GLN A 754 5.98 -2.56 -24.36
CA GLN A 754 5.38 -3.05 -25.60
C GLN A 754 6.32 -2.87 -26.80
N HIS A 755 6.91 -1.68 -26.96
CA HIS A 755 7.84 -1.37 -28.04
C HIS A 755 9.03 -2.34 -28.04
N LEU A 756 9.67 -2.53 -26.89
CA LEU A 756 10.83 -3.42 -26.73
C LEU A 756 10.50 -4.91 -26.88
N THR A 757 9.22 -5.28 -26.83
CA THR A 757 8.74 -6.67 -27.03
C THR A 757 8.13 -6.91 -28.41
N GLY A 758 8.35 -6.01 -29.37
CA GLY A 758 7.97 -6.20 -30.78
C GLY A 758 6.92 -5.23 -31.31
N GLY A 759 6.64 -4.12 -30.61
CA GLY A 759 5.74 -3.06 -31.09
C GLY A 759 4.55 -2.79 -30.18
N LEU A 760 3.90 -1.64 -30.41
CA LEU A 760 2.76 -1.18 -29.63
C LEU A 760 1.54 -2.06 -29.85
N VAL A 761 0.71 -2.24 -28.84
CA VAL A 761 -0.46 -3.13 -28.93
C VAL A 761 -1.68 -2.33 -29.38
N ASP A 762 -2.33 -2.80 -30.44
CA ASP A 762 -3.67 -2.36 -30.81
C ASP A 762 -4.72 -3.23 -30.09
N PRO A 763 -5.51 -2.69 -29.16
CA PRO A 763 -6.50 -3.44 -28.40
C PRO A 763 -7.61 -4.09 -29.25
N ASN A 764 -7.96 -3.48 -30.38
CA ASN A 764 -9.09 -3.91 -31.19
C ASN A 764 -8.74 -5.13 -32.04
N SER A 765 -7.54 -5.13 -32.63
CA SER A 765 -7.03 -6.27 -33.40
C SER A 765 -6.26 -7.29 -32.56
N GLY A 766 -5.80 -6.90 -31.37
CA GLY A 766 -4.88 -7.68 -30.53
C GLY A 766 -3.50 -7.87 -31.17
N ARG A 767 -3.18 -7.14 -32.25
CA ARG A 767 -1.93 -7.24 -32.98
C ARG A 767 -0.93 -6.19 -32.50
N ARG A 768 0.35 -6.47 -32.73
CA ARG A 768 1.43 -5.49 -32.53
C ARG A 768 1.61 -4.65 -33.79
N VAL A 769 1.74 -3.34 -33.58
CA VAL A 769 1.88 -2.32 -34.60
C VAL A 769 3.26 -1.69 -34.45
N SER A 770 3.96 -1.48 -35.57
CA SER A 770 5.27 -0.82 -35.55
C SER A 770 5.12 0.64 -35.09
N ILE A 771 6.20 1.25 -34.59
CA ILE A 771 6.15 2.65 -34.16
C ILE A 771 5.72 3.59 -35.30
N LEU A 772 6.18 3.33 -36.54
CA LEU A 772 5.86 4.16 -37.70
C LEU A 772 4.38 4.02 -38.09
N ASP A 773 3.85 2.80 -38.07
CA ASP A 773 2.44 2.53 -38.37
C ASP A 773 1.53 3.08 -37.27
N ALA A 774 1.98 3.05 -36.01
CA ALA A 774 1.25 3.59 -34.87
C ALA A 774 1.10 5.12 -34.96
N ILE A 775 2.12 5.82 -35.48
CA ILE A 775 2.01 7.26 -35.77
C ILE A 775 1.08 7.53 -36.94
N GLY A 776 1.17 6.73 -38.01
CA GLY A 776 0.32 6.85 -39.19
C GLY A 776 -1.16 6.63 -38.86
N SER A 777 -1.42 5.72 -37.91
CA SER A 777 -2.76 5.39 -37.39
C SER A 777 -3.21 6.28 -36.23
N LYS A 778 -2.43 7.31 -35.87
CA LYS A 778 -2.69 8.25 -34.75
C LYS A 778 -2.83 7.58 -33.37
N MET A 779 -2.31 6.37 -33.19
CA MET A 779 -2.26 5.71 -31.89
C MET A 779 -1.33 6.44 -30.90
N ILE A 780 -0.29 7.10 -31.42
CA ILE A 780 0.66 7.90 -30.66
C ILE A 780 0.95 9.23 -31.35
N ASP A 781 1.27 10.25 -30.55
CA ASP A 781 1.70 11.56 -31.04
C ASP A 781 3.21 11.63 -31.28
N ASN A 782 3.65 12.65 -32.04
CA ASN A 782 5.07 12.97 -32.25
C ASN A 782 5.85 13.18 -30.94
N THR A 783 5.18 13.59 -29.86
CA THR A 783 5.81 13.76 -28.54
C THR A 783 6.16 12.41 -27.90
N ILE A 784 5.22 11.47 -27.89
CA ILE A 784 5.38 10.10 -27.38
C ILE A 784 6.37 9.33 -28.27
N LEU A 785 6.32 9.51 -29.59
CA LEU A 785 7.30 8.94 -30.52
C LEU A 785 8.73 9.28 -30.10
N ARG A 786 9.01 10.57 -29.88
CA ARG A 786 10.35 11.04 -29.52
C ARG A 786 10.81 10.48 -28.17
N GLU A 787 9.89 10.31 -27.22
CA GLU A 787 10.18 9.70 -25.92
C GLU A 787 10.46 8.20 -26.04
N LEU A 788 9.74 7.48 -26.91
CA LEU A 788 9.96 6.05 -27.16
C LEU A 788 11.20 5.75 -28.00
N GLN A 789 11.60 6.65 -28.91
CA GLN A 789 12.83 6.50 -29.72
C GLN A 789 14.10 6.87 -28.95
N ASN A 790 14.02 7.84 -28.02
CA ASN A 790 15.18 8.30 -27.27
C ASN A 790 15.39 7.46 -26.01
N GLU A 791 16.25 6.45 -26.11
CA GLU A 791 16.58 5.53 -25.01
C GLU A 791 17.15 6.22 -23.76
N SER A 792 17.75 7.40 -23.92
CA SER A 792 18.26 8.21 -22.81
C SER A 792 17.16 8.82 -21.93
N LEU A 793 15.92 8.92 -22.44
CA LEU A 793 14.75 9.41 -21.72
C LEU A 793 13.98 8.31 -20.99
N TYR A 794 14.35 7.04 -21.18
CA TYR A 794 13.69 5.92 -20.49
C TYR A 794 13.84 6.03 -18.99
N VAL A 795 12.74 5.75 -18.29
CA VAL A 795 12.66 5.90 -16.84
C VAL A 795 13.50 4.81 -16.17
N LYS A 796 14.38 5.20 -15.25
CA LYS A 796 15.20 4.27 -14.44
C LYS A 796 14.50 3.90 -13.13
N ASP A 797 13.47 3.05 -13.21
CA ASP A 797 12.64 2.66 -12.07
C ASP A 797 12.82 1.21 -11.61
N ILE A 798 13.69 0.44 -12.26
CA ILE A 798 14.08 -0.91 -11.87
C ILE A 798 15.40 -0.84 -11.11
N THR A 799 15.53 -1.57 -10.00
CA THR A 799 16.80 -1.73 -9.30
C THR A 799 17.43 -3.06 -9.71
N ASP A 800 18.66 -3.02 -10.23
CA ASP A 800 19.37 -4.25 -10.59
C ASP A 800 19.56 -5.13 -9.34
N PRO A 801 19.08 -6.39 -9.34
CA PRO A 801 19.27 -7.30 -8.22
C PRO A 801 20.73 -7.57 -7.86
N ILE A 802 21.66 -7.44 -8.82
CA ILE A 802 23.10 -7.67 -8.63
C ILE A 802 23.82 -6.38 -8.25
N THR A 803 23.78 -5.34 -9.10
CA THR A 803 24.56 -4.11 -8.86
C THR A 803 23.89 -3.12 -7.91
N LYS A 804 22.58 -3.29 -7.62
CA LYS A 804 21.73 -2.36 -6.85
C LYS A 804 21.59 -0.96 -7.46
N GLU A 805 22.03 -0.76 -8.69
CA GLU A 805 21.85 0.50 -9.42
C GLU A 805 20.44 0.63 -10.00
N LYS A 806 19.97 1.87 -10.19
CA LYS A 806 18.74 2.13 -10.91
C LYS A 806 18.97 2.06 -12.42
N ILE A 807 18.24 1.18 -13.09
CA ILE A 807 18.30 0.89 -14.52
C ILE A 807 16.91 1.04 -15.16
N ASN A 808 16.88 1.21 -16.48
CA ASN A 808 15.63 1.22 -17.26
C ASN A 808 15.22 -0.20 -17.70
N TYR A 809 14.03 -0.36 -18.29
CA TYR A 809 13.53 -1.68 -18.69
C TYR A 809 14.36 -2.29 -19.81
N LYS A 810 14.79 -1.50 -20.79
CA LYS A 810 15.69 -1.95 -21.86
C LYS A 810 16.99 -2.57 -21.32
N GLN A 811 17.67 -1.86 -20.41
CA GLN A 811 18.88 -2.34 -19.75
C GLN A 811 18.64 -3.61 -18.94
N ALA A 812 17.49 -3.71 -18.26
CA ALA A 812 17.11 -4.92 -17.55
C ALA A 812 16.91 -6.10 -18.53
N GLN A 813 16.30 -5.87 -19.69
CA GLN A 813 16.09 -6.88 -20.73
C GLN A 813 17.42 -7.34 -21.37
N GLU A 814 18.34 -6.42 -21.64
CA GLU A 814 19.69 -6.73 -22.15
C GLU A 814 20.53 -7.54 -21.14
N ARG A 815 20.30 -7.34 -19.84
CA ARG A 815 20.96 -8.12 -18.77
C ARG A 815 20.32 -9.49 -18.53
N CYS A 816 19.17 -9.78 -19.15
CA CYS A 816 18.50 -11.06 -18.96
C CYS A 816 19.31 -12.21 -19.57
N LYS A 817 19.21 -13.37 -18.93
CA LYS A 817 19.71 -14.65 -19.44
C LYS A 817 18.54 -15.56 -19.71
N ASN A 818 18.61 -16.33 -20.79
CA ASN A 818 17.56 -17.29 -21.10
C ASN A 818 17.59 -18.45 -20.10
N ASP A 819 16.43 -18.80 -19.55
CA ASP A 819 16.27 -19.99 -18.72
C ASP A 819 16.68 -21.23 -19.51
N PRO A 820 17.61 -22.07 -19.01
CA PRO A 820 18.05 -23.27 -19.72
C PRO A 820 16.91 -24.24 -20.07
N VAL A 821 15.81 -24.25 -19.30
CA VAL A 821 14.68 -25.15 -19.54
C VAL A 821 13.61 -24.49 -20.41
N SER A 822 13.12 -23.31 -20.01
CA SER A 822 12.01 -22.67 -20.72
C SER A 822 12.44 -21.81 -21.91
N GLY A 823 13.70 -21.36 -21.98
CA GLY A 823 14.18 -20.39 -22.97
C GLY A 823 13.63 -18.98 -22.78
N LEU A 824 12.90 -18.72 -21.69
CA LEU A 824 12.35 -17.40 -21.38
C LEU A 824 13.44 -16.48 -20.81
N PRO A 825 13.40 -15.17 -21.09
CA PRO A 825 14.38 -14.22 -20.58
C PRO A 825 14.17 -13.99 -19.07
N MET A 826 15.21 -14.27 -18.28
CA MET A 826 15.21 -14.14 -16.82
C MET A 826 16.23 -13.10 -16.36
N LEU A 827 15.83 -12.21 -15.47
CA LEU A 827 16.74 -11.23 -14.88
C LEU A 827 17.62 -11.93 -13.82
N PRO A 828 18.95 -11.83 -13.91
CA PRO A 828 19.84 -12.50 -12.96
C PRO A 828 19.85 -11.80 -11.59
N ALA A 829 19.86 -12.57 -10.52
CA ALA A 829 19.97 -12.11 -9.14
C ALA A 829 20.95 -12.99 -8.35
N SER A 830 21.58 -12.45 -7.30
CA SER A 830 22.48 -13.21 -6.43
C SER A 830 21.89 -13.37 -5.03
N SER A 831 21.78 -14.62 -4.57
CA SER A 831 21.35 -14.96 -3.20
C SER A 831 22.43 -14.71 -2.12
N SER A 832 23.67 -14.39 -2.52
CA SER A 832 24.81 -14.27 -1.60
C SER A 832 24.99 -12.89 -0.95
N SER A 833 24.20 -11.88 -1.32
CA SER A 833 24.28 -10.54 -0.71
C SER A 833 23.51 -10.48 0.61
N ASN A 834 23.88 -11.33 1.56
CA ASN A 834 23.52 -11.20 2.97
C ASN A 834 24.78 -10.87 3.78
N SER A 835 25.52 -9.84 3.33
CA SER A 835 26.62 -9.26 4.10
C SER A 835 26.05 -8.17 4.99
N PHE A 836 25.80 -8.54 6.25
CA PHE A 836 25.85 -7.71 7.46
C PHE A 836 25.52 -6.21 7.30
N ALA A 837 24.29 -5.84 7.62
CA ALA A 837 24.00 -4.54 8.21
C ALA A 837 23.32 -4.77 9.56
N ARG A 838 24.15 -5.02 10.59
CA ARG A 838 23.81 -4.65 11.96
C ARG A 838 24.07 -3.15 12.06
N PHE A 839 23.01 -2.37 12.27
CA PHE A 839 23.04 -1.14 13.04
C PHE A 839 21.72 -1.00 13.79
#